data_AF-A0A932Y5D7-F1
#
_entry.id   AF-A0A932Y5D7-F1
#
_cell.length_a   1.000
_cell.length_b   1.000
_cell.length_c   1.000
_cell.angle_alpha   90.00
_cell.angle_beta   90.00
_cell.angle_gamma   90.00
#
_symmetry.space_group_name_H-M   'P 1'
#
loop_
_entity.id
_entity.type
_entity.pdbx_description
1 polymer ?
#
loop_
_entity_poly.entity_id
_entity_poly.type
_entity_poly.pdbx_seq_one_letter_code
_entity_poly.pdbx_strand_id
1 'polypeptide(L)'
;IFGGAVLILLLAGFAAAGKLPALKVSLMQSFASEDEQFIAKAQALSEEEKQTLSDLITHNQKVLTLSEEIKTLTGKDRQEAIAEIKQAAKDRKTKLADAIKTHPKIAALATLEKEHIAQLPAEVKQDVEQPVSFSNVRIEIFHTDDFKNKTGKEEYFIKSSGKQIPLVLAGSPPARSGAVANIQGVQFEGTVLAGGGGGGGGGGPVPPIQTPDSVGEQKLLVILVNFTDSAPVPFTKEEAETIIFAEAIQGYYKEASYGQAFLGGDVIGWYNLPRSGINGYGYCQDPIFYPEIPEIDEIYKLIKSDVTVANYDRVVIVPNHTCMGGGFASVGKWAYNLDGTEKMLSIAQVGATNSQSQMNHPFDFDFFDLVFIHELGHNLEAWHANTWECGTNKVLYGPCNHYEYGNGYDVMGSGNLALHFNAYYKDLFGWLNGAMTTISKSGTYTLNAIESQSGMRGAKIQIGNSAPFYLEYRQPIGFDTQLASVNPPYNTKGLFINWIQEWRPGTRLLDGSPSSATDFLDWNNAVFPGKKKYVDQTRGVTIGPVTKVDNQQITFKVNLTAPACQQNKPNVESYPSSQFPYYAYPGSINWHSFSVQNLDSPGCPNSLFKVNATTPEGWLYQNVEGKIAKKSFYLSPENYPVWFNFQVKVPEDVLPGTYEVKTVVNNLTNGKSTTQTVQYIIDQSFGPQVIVINPSAGAQLVAGKKTTVAWQTNKNVRGAKMDLKLGGENSVSNIVLNQAPNGSFSWTVPKETKEASNYYVIADLKKNNKIVSSGRSGIFSITKDKTTPAVTVTSPNGGEVWIKGNIHPITWIRNWMPTGAGGKVNVYLRGGGRQDNELIAQGVSDPQLRWQVPESAQAANDYVITVISQGTGSVLSDSSDSYFEIIPSSSAVSALSLPMDSAIKIDSPNGLEVLNGEAKIGYSISGYEPATELKMVVLLTQNGQVLGRIAKDPISVIAGSKSLDWQSGKYYAVDGTESKASGIGFKLRLMIYYGDLLVGNDDSDYVFSIF
;
A
#
# COMPACT_ATOMS: atom_id res chain seq x y z
N ILE A 1 -16.58 -29.75 5.60
CA ILE A 1 -17.57 -30.81 5.29
C ILE A 1 -18.30 -30.40 4.02
N PHE A 2 -18.32 -31.30 3.03
CA PHE A 2 -18.80 -31.21 1.63
C PHE A 2 -18.03 -30.32 0.63
N GLY A 3 -17.35 -31.00 -0.31
CA GLY A 3 -16.69 -30.40 -1.48
C GLY A 3 -15.65 -31.28 -2.20
N GLY A 4 -15.26 -32.44 -1.65
CA GLY A 4 -14.16 -33.27 -2.18
C GLY A 4 -14.52 -34.61 -2.85
N ALA A 5 -15.80 -34.91 -3.08
CA ALA A 5 -16.24 -36.27 -3.43
C ALA A 5 -16.63 -36.51 -4.91
N VAL A 6 -16.38 -35.57 -5.83
CA VAL A 6 -16.81 -35.73 -7.25
C VAL A 6 -15.66 -36.02 -8.22
N LEU A 7 -14.40 -35.87 -7.82
CA LEU A 7 -13.26 -36.08 -8.74
C LEU A 7 -12.73 -37.54 -8.77
N ILE A 8 -13.16 -38.40 -7.85
CA ILE A 8 -12.63 -39.77 -7.71
C ILE A 8 -13.37 -40.81 -8.61
N LEU A 9 -14.52 -40.46 -9.20
CA LEU A 9 -15.32 -41.40 -10.00
C LEU A 9 -15.08 -41.39 -11.52
N LEU A 10 -14.22 -40.50 -12.04
CA LEU A 10 -13.94 -40.41 -13.48
C LEU A 10 -12.64 -41.08 -13.94
N LEU A 11 -11.80 -41.57 -13.03
CA LEU A 11 -10.52 -42.24 -13.37
C LEU A 11 -10.55 -43.78 -13.27
N ALA A 12 -11.70 -44.38 -12.91
CA ALA A 12 -11.85 -45.84 -12.84
C ALA A 12 -12.35 -46.50 -14.16
N GLY A 13 -12.24 -45.81 -15.31
CA GLY A 13 -12.82 -46.24 -16.58
C GLY A 13 -11.89 -46.95 -17.58
N PHE A 14 -10.57 -46.91 -17.40
CA PHE A 14 -9.63 -47.46 -18.39
C PHE A 14 -8.52 -48.30 -17.76
N ALA A 15 -8.93 -49.38 -17.09
CA ALA A 15 -8.09 -50.53 -16.82
C ALA A 15 -8.85 -51.81 -17.19
N ALA A 16 -9.08 -52.01 -18.50
CA ALA A 16 -9.68 -53.22 -19.05
C ALA A 16 -8.97 -53.63 -20.35
N ALA A 17 -7.81 -54.30 -20.20
CA ALA A 17 -7.30 -55.34 -21.10
C ALA A 17 -5.86 -55.70 -20.66
N GLY A 18 -5.75 -56.57 -19.65
CA GLY A 18 -4.45 -57.11 -19.24
C GLY A 18 -3.92 -58.17 -20.20
N LYS A 19 -2.58 -58.36 -20.18
CA LYS A 19 -1.88 -59.67 -20.23
C LYS A 19 -0.35 -59.54 -20.04
N LEU A 20 0.11 -59.85 -18.82
CA LEU A 20 1.25 -60.73 -18.39
C LEU A 20 2.73 -60.35 -18.75
N PRO A 21 3.77 -60.91 -18.05
CA PRO A 21 4.01 -60.99 -16.59
C PRO A 21 5.51 -60.81 -16.15
N ALA A 22 5.70 -60.81 -14.82
CA ALA A 22 6.85 -61.31 -14.03
C ALA A 22 8.06 -60.39 -13.73
N LEU A 23 8.17 -59.95 -12.47
CA LEU A 23 9.26 -60.36 -11.58
C LEU A 23 8.90 -60.14 -10.09
N LYS A 24 9.22 -61.13 -9.25
CA LYS A 24 9.02 -61.13 -7.78
C LYS A 24 10.22 -60.51 -7.06
N VAL A 25 9.93 -59.65 -6.08
CA VAL A 25 10.50 -59.53 -4.71
C VAL A 25 12.00 -59.80 -4.51
N SER A 26 12.79 -58.72 -4.28
CA SER A 26 13.55 -58.46 -3.03
C SER A 26 14.78 -57.52 -3.26
N LEU A 27 14.82 -56.40 -2.51
CA LEU A 27 16.00 -55.62 -2.06
C LEU A 27 17.03 -55.07 -3.07
N MET A 28 16.98 -53.73 -3.30
CA MET A 28 18.09 -52.74 -3.32
C MET A 28 17.50 -51.40 -3.84
N GLN A 29 17.46 -50.35 -3.02
CA GLN A 29 18.46 -49.26 -2.97
C GLN A 29 18.71 -48.58 -4.33
N SER A 30 18.58 -47.24 -4.32
CA SER A 30 18.80 -46.27 -5.41
C SER A 30 17.66 -46.21 -6.44
N PHE A 31 16.97 -45.11 -6.74
CA PHE A 31 17.25 -43.67 -6.64
C PHE A 31 15.93 -42.90 -6.45
N ALA A 32 15.85 -42.06 -5.42
CA ALA A 32 15.06 -40.82 -5.38
C ALA A 32 15.43 -40.07 -4.08
N SER A 33 16.74 -39.88 -3.88
CA SER A 33 17.27 -38.88 -2.96
C SER A 33 17.55 -37.63 -3.77
N GLU A 34 17.02 -36.48 -3.34
CA GLU A 34 17.62 -35.11 -3.41
C GLU A 34 16.61 -33.95 -3.54
N ASP A 35 15.31 -34.17 -3.76
CA ASP A 35 14.39 -33.03 -4.02
C ASP A 35 13.60 -32.48 -2.81
N GLU A 36 13.47 -33.20 -1.69
CA GLU A 36 12.69 -32.68 -0.53
C GLU A 36 13.49 -31.74 0.41
N GLN A 37 14.83 -31.81 0.40
CA GLN A 37 15.67 -30.87 1.14
C GLN A 37 15.91 -29.55 0.38
N PHE A 38 15.53 -29.49 -0.90
CA PHE A 38 15.61 -28.28 -1.72
C PHE A 38 14.39 -27.36 -1.48
N ILE A 39 13.24 -27.92 -1.10
CA ILE A 39 12.01 -27.17 -0.83
C ILE A 39 12.02 -26.49 0.56
N ALA A 40 12.63 -27.11 1.58
CA ALA A 40 12.67 -26.55 2.94
C ALA A 40 13.62 -25.35 3.10
N LYS A 41 14.60 -25.17 2.18
CA LYS A 41 15.51 -24.02 2.19
C LYS A 41 15.00 -22.81 1.40
N ALA A 42 13.96 -23.00 0.57
CA ALA A 42 13.20 -21.93 -0.09
C ALA A 42 12.14 -21.27 0.83
N GLN A 43 12.16 -21.61 2.13
CA GLN A 43 11.24 -21.13 3.17
C GLN A 43 11.89 -20.06 4.09
N ALA A 44 12.96 -19.39 3.66
CA ALA A 44 13.68 -18.43 4.53
C ALA A 44 12.91 -17.13 4.85
N LEU A 45 11.72 -16.95 4.27
CA LEU A 45 10.71 -16.00 4.70
C LEU A 45 9.43 -16.77 5.02
N SER A 46 8.75 -16.41 6.11
CA SER A 46 7.40 -16.93 6.37
C SER A 46 6.45 -16.53 5.25
N GLU A 47 5.36 -17.27 5.06
CA GLU A 47 4.33 -16.88 4.07
C GLU A 47 3.74 -15.49 4.37
N GLU A 48 3.72 -15.10 5.66
CA GLU A 48 3.34 -13.76 6.12
C GLU A 48 4.35 -12.68 5.69
N GLU A 49 5.66 -12.94 5.81
CA GLU A 49 6.71 -12.01 5.35
C GLU A 49 6.67 -11.85 3.83
N LYS A 50 6.46 -12.94 3.09
CA LYS A 50 6.28 -12.91 1.63
C LYS A 50 5.04 -12.09 1.24
N GLN A 51 3.93 -12.27 1.94
CA GLN A 51 2.71 -11.51 1.70
C GLN A 51 2.89 -10.02 2.03
N THR A 52 3.54 -9.70 3.15
CA THR A 52 3.81 -8.32 3.56
C THR A 52 4.71 -7.62 2.54
N LEU A 53 5.76 -8.30 2.07
CA LEU A 53 6.63 -7.78 1.02
C LEU A 53 5.84 -7.52 -0.27
N SER A 54 4.98 -8.47 -0.67
CA SER A 54 4.11 -8.35 -1.84
C SER A 54 3.18 -7.14 -1.78
N ASP A 55 2.51 -6.96 -0.64
CA ASP A 55 1.63 -5.85 -0.39
C ASP A 55 2.40 -4.53 -0.53
N LEU A 56 3.53 -4.40 0.15
CA LEU A 56 4.36 -3.19 0.10
C LEU A 56 4.88 -2.90 -1.30
N ILE A 57 5.38 -3.93 -1.99
CA ILE A 57 5.82 -3.81 -3.37
C ILE A 57 4.67 -3.31 -4.22
N THR A 58 3.48 -3.93 -4.17
CA THR A 58 2.29 -3.49 -4.93
C THR A 58 1.98 -2.01 -4.70
N HIS A 59 2.12 -1.53 -3.47
CA HIS A 59 1.97 -0.11 -3.16
C HIS A 59 3.10 0.76 -3.74
N ASN A 60 4.36 0.32 -3.69
CA ASN A 60 5.48 0.98 -4.39
C ASN A 60 5.18 1.11 -5.89
N GLN A 61 4.70 0.03 -6.51
CA GLN A 61 4.38 -0.02 -7.94
C GLN A 61 3.37 1.07 -8.29
N LYS A 62 2.30 1.19 -7.49
CA LYS A 62 1.26 2.20 -7.69
C LYS A 62 1.81 3.62 -7.58
N VAL A 63 2.58 3.93 -6.53
CA VAL A 63 3.18 5.26 -6.33
C VAL A 63 4.12 5.62 -7.48
N LEU A 64 5.00 4.70 -7.88
CA LEU A 64 6.00 4.95 -8.92
C LEU A 64 5.36 5.06 -10.31
N THR A 65 4.33 4.24 -10.61
CA THR A 65 3.59 4.33 -11.88
C THR A 65 2.90 5.67 -12.01
N LEU A 66 2.18 6.12 -10.98
CA LEU A 66 1.53 7.42 -10.97
C LEU A 66 2.54 8.57 -11.06
N SER A 67 3.72 8.42 -10.44
CA SER A 67 4.80 9.41 -10.53
C SER A 67 5.26 9.63 -11.97
N GLU A 68 5.47 8.54 -12.74
CA GLU A 68 5.83 8.63 -14.16
C GLU A 68 4.69 9.20 -15.02
N GLU A 69 3.45 8.78 -14.77
CA GLU A 69 2.29 9.30 -15.49
C GLU A 69 2.17 10.82 -15.34
N ILE A 70 2.32 11.33 -14.11
CA ILE A 70 2.21 12.77 -13.79
C ILE A 70 3.18 13.62 -14.61
N LYS A 71 4.35 13.10 -15.00
CA LYS A 71 5.33 13.83 -15.83
C LYS A 71 4.80 14.17 -17.21
N THR A 72 3.86 13.38 -17.73
CA THR A 72 3.30 13.52 -19.09
C THR A 72 1.90 14.13 -19.12
N LEU A 73 1.23 14.19 -17.97
CA LEU A 73 -0.14 14.69 -17.86
C LEU A 73 -0.19 16.21 -17.66
N THR A 74 -1.29 16.83 -18.10
CA THR A 74 -1.57 18.27 -17.92
C THR A 74 -3.02 18.50 -17.45
N GLY A 75 -3.33 19.71 -16.97
CA GLY A 75 -4.68 20.11 -16.59
C GLY A 75 -5.34 19.23 -15.51
N LYS A 76 -6.63 18.90 -15.71
CA LYS A 76 -7.45 18.14 -14.76
C LYS A 76 -6.91 16.72 -14.53
N ASP A 77 -6.48 16.03 -15.58
CA ASP A 77 -5.95 14.67 -15.48
C ASP A 77 -4.70 14.60 -14.60
N ARG A 78 -3.85 15.64 -14.66
CA ARG A 78 -2.69 15.79 -13.77
C ARG A 78 -3.11 16.01 -12.32
N GLN A 79 -4.12 16.85 -12.07
CA GLN A 79 -4.63 17.10 -10.71
C GLN A 79 -5.22 15.82 -10.09
N GLU A 80 -6.00 15.06 -10.86
CA GLU A 80 -6.54 13.78 -10.40
C GLU A 80 -5.43 12.74 -10.16
N ALA A 81 -4.34 12.78 -10.93
CA ALA A 81 -3.19 11.90 -10.73
C ALA A 81 -2.41 12.26 -9.46
N ILE A 82 -2.23 13.55 -9.19
CA ILE A 82 -1.62 14.06 -7.95
C ILE A 82 -2.48 13.68 -6.73
N ALA A 83 -3.81 13.75 -6.83
CA ALA A 83 -4.70 13.30 -5.76
C ALA A 83 -4.57 11.79 -5.50
N GLU A 84 -4.52 10.98 -6.57
CA GLU A 84 -4.40 9.52 -6.43
C GLU A 84 -3.03 9.09 -5.88
N ILE A 85 -1.92 9.68 -6.36
CA ILE A 85 -0.58 9.34 -5.85
C ILE A 85 -0.44 9.72 -4.37
N LYS A 86 -1.08 10.82 -3.94
CA LYS A 86 -1.09 11.21 -2.53
C LYS A 86 -1.81 10.18 -1.67
N GLN A 87 -2.95 9.67 -2.13
CA GLN A 87 -3.64 8.60 -1.42
C GLN A 87 -2.83 7.31 -1.43
N ALA A 88 -2.26 6.92 -2.58
CA ALA A 88 -1.41 5.73 -2.69
C ALA A 88 -0.18 5.79 -1.77
N ALA A 89 0.44 6.97 -1.65
CA ALA A 89 1.56 7.20 -0.74
C ALA A 89 1.13 7.05 0.73
N LYS A 90 -0.06 7.53 1.12
CA LYS A 90 -0.61 7.34 2.48
C LYS A 90 -0.97 5.90 2.80
N ASP A 91 -1.57 5.19 1.86
CA ASP A 91 -1.91 3.77 2.02
C ASP A 91 -0.61 2.96 2.21
N ARG A 92 0.38 3.23 1.36
CA ARG A 92 1.74 2.68 1.47
C ARG A 92 2.38 3.02 2.82
N LYS A 93 2.28 4.29 3.23
CA LYS A 93 2.83 4.81 4.49
C LYS A 93 2.38 3.95 5.68
N THR A 94 1.08 3.67 5.74
CA THR A 94 0.49 2.84 6.80
C THR A 94 1.07 1.42 6.81
N LYS A 95 1.18 0.80 5.63
CA LYS A 95 1.74 -0.55 5.49
C LYS A 95 3.23 -0.60 5.83
N LEU A 96 4.00 0.40 5.41
CA LEU A 96 5.43 0.47 5.71
C LEU A 96 5.67 0.67 7.21
N ALA A 97 4.86 1.51 7.88
CA ALA A 97 4.93 1.72 9.33
C ALA A 97 4.75 0.40 10.11
N ASP A 98 3.77 -0.40 9.70
CA ASP A 98 3.49 -1.70 10.31
C ASP A 98 4.63 -2.69 10.07
N ALA A 99 5.08 -2.79 8.82
CA ALA A 99 6.20 -3.66 8.46
C ALA A 99 7.52 -3.26 9.14
N ILE A 100 7.78 -1.96 9.39
CA ILE A 100 8.95 -1.53 10.15
C ILE A 100 8.93 -2.13 11.57
N LYS A 101 7.76 -2.26 12.19
CA LYS A 101 7.60 -2.80 13.55
C LYS A 101 7.66 -4.32 13.56
N THR A 102 6.99 -4.97 12.62
CA THR A 102 6.79 -6.42 12.63
C THR A 102 7.84 -7.17 11.83
N HIS A 103 8.24 -6.64 10.67
CA HIS A 103 9.11 -7.28 9.68
C HIS A 103 10.15 -6.30 9.11
N PRO A 104 11.04 -5.72 9.94
CA PRO A 104 11.91 -4.60 9.56
C PRO A 104 12.82 -4.89 8.35
N LYS A 105 13.24 -6.15 8.19
CA LYS A 105 13.98 -6.61 7.01
C LYS A 105 13.16 -6.45 5.73
N ILE A 106 11.90 -6.90 5.76
CA ILE A 106 10.95 -6.78 4.65
C ILE A 106 10.66 -5.31 4.36
N ALA A 107 10.45 -4.51 5.41
CA ALA A 107 10.21 -3.08 5.27
C ALA A 107 11.36 -2.37 4.55
N ALA A 108 12.61 -2.68 4.92
CA ALA A 108 13.78 -2.05 4.33
C ALA A 108 13.95 -2.40 2.84
N LEU A 109 13.66 -3.64 2.46
CA LEU A 109 13.64 -4.07 1.05
C LEU A 109 12.57 -3.35 0.22
N ALA A 110 11.49 -2.88 0.86
CA ALA A 110 10.41 -2.18 0.21
C ALA A 110 10.54 -0.64 0.26
N THR A 111 11.66 -0.12 0.75
CA THR A 111 11.88 1.33 0.77
C THR A 111 12.05 1.91 -0.64
N LEU A 112 11.61 3.14 -0.84
CA LEU A 112 11.83 3.93 -2.05
C LEU A 112 13.25 4.48 -2.02
N GLU A 113 13.98 4.26 -3.12
CA GLU A 113 15.31 4.84 -3.31
C GLU A 113 15.25 6.39 -3.37
N LYS A 114 16.35 7.02 -2.98
CA LYS A 114 16.52 8.48 -2.97
C LYS A 114 16.21 9.11 -4.33
N GLU A 115 16.60 8.46 -5.43
CA GLU A 115 16.38 8.94 -6.79
C GLU A 115 14.90 8.98 -7.15
N HIS A 116 14.09 8.02 -6.68
CA HIS A 116 12.64 8.04 -6.89
C HIS A 116 11.96 9.09 -6.04
N ILE A 117 12.34 9.17 -4.76
CA ILE A 117 11.82 10.19 -3.86
C ILE A 117 12.10 11.59 -4.43
N ALA A 118 13.26 11.79 -5.07
CA ALA A 118 13.59 13.05 -5.74
C ALA A 118 12.62 13.40 -6.86
N GLN A 119 12.09 12.41 -7.59
CA GLN A 119 11.18 12.59 -8.73
C GLN A 119 9.70 12.71 -8.33
N LEU A 120 9.33 12.35 -7.10
CA LEU A 120 7.95 12.50 -6.63
C LEU A 120 7.50 13.98 -6.58
N PRO A 121 6.21 14.27 -6.78
CA PRO A 121 5.65 15.60 -6.53
C PRO A 121 5.95 16.08 -5.10
N ALA A 122 6.20 17.39 -4.93
CA ALA A 122 6.62 17.95 -3.65
C ALA A 122 5.62 17.66 -2.52
N GLU A 123 4.32 17.65 -2.82
CA GLU A 123 3.22 17.40 -1.90
C GLU A 123 3.16 15.96 -1.38
N VAL A 124 3.82 15.03 -2.08
CA VAL A 124 3.85 13.58 -1.78
C VAL A 124 5.10 13.22 -0.98
N LYS A 125 6.19 13.98 -1.10
CA LYS A 125 7.48 13.66 -0.45
C LYS A 125 7.34 13.52 1.06
N GLN A 126 6.48 14.30 1.71
CA GLN A 126 6.23 14.21 3.15
C GLN A 126 5.53 12.90 3.59
N ASP A 127 4.85 12.21 2.66
CA ASP A 127 4.10 10.98 2.92
C ASP A 127 4.94 9.72 2.63
N VAL A 128 6.22 9.88 2.26
CA VAL A 128 7.17 8.79 2.06
C VAL A 128 8.43 8.98 2.94
N GLU A 129 9.12 7.88 3.18
CA GLU A 129 10.40 7.84 3.88
C GLU A 129 11.45 8.74 3.23
N GLN A 130 12.35 9.27 4.07
CA GLN A 130 13.40 10.18 3.63
C GLN A 130 14.77 9.57 3.88
N PRO A 131 15.68 9.58 2.90
CA PRO A 131 17.04 9.08 3.11
C PRO A 131 17.77 9.95 4.14
N VAL A 132 18.43 9.30 5.11
CA VAL A 132 19.19 9.95 6.17
C VAL A 132 20.58 9.34 6.31
N SER A 133 21.52 10.18 6.74
CA SER A 133 22.89 9.78 7.02
C SER A 133 23.35 10.49 8.30
N PHE A 134 23.74 9.69 9.28
CA PHE A 134 24.28 10.14 10.55
C PHE A 134 25.78 9.78 10.61
N SER A 135 26.59 10.72 11.10
CA SER A 135 28.03 10.51 11.25
C SER A 135 28.44 10.71 12.70
N ASN A 136 29.34 9.85 13.19
CA ASN A 136 29.85 9.87 14.56
C ASN A 136 28.76 9.86 15.64
N VAL A 137 27.71 9.07 15.43
CA VAL A 137 26.62 8.93 16.40
C VAL A 137 26.84 7.71 17.30
N ARG A 138 26.31 7.74 18.52
CA ARG A 138 26.37 6.57 19.41
C ARG A 138 25.15 5.68 19.21
N ILE A 139 25.37 4.37 19.24
CA ILE A 139 24.30 3.38 19.30
C ILE A 139 23.97 3.13 20.76
N GLU A 140 22.70 3.20 21.11
CA GLU A 140 22.19 2.88 22.44
C GLU A 140 21.23 1.71 22.29
N ILE A 141 21.34 0.71 23.17
CA ILE A 141 20.56 -0.53 23.09
C ILE A 141 19.84 -0.72 24.42
N PHE A 142 18.52 -0.74 24.35
CA PHE A 142 17.62 -1.00 25.48
C PHE A 142 17.02 -2.37 25.35
N HIS A 143 16.87 -3.03 26.47
CA HIS A 143 16.43 -4.41 26.52
C HIS A 143 15.34 -4.53 27.58
N THR A 144 14.23 -5.17 27.20
CA THR A 144 13.07 -5.37 28.07
C THR A 144 12.75 -6.85 28.18
N ASP A 145 12.53 -7.31 29.42
CA ASP A 145 12.36 -8.72 29.73
C ASP A 145 10.95 -9.10 30.15
N ASP A 146 10.47 -10.19 29.56
CA ASP A 146 9.29 -10.91 30.00
C ASP A 146 9.72 -12.28 30.51
N PHE A 147 10.15 -12.31 31.77
CA PHE A 147 10.55 -13.54 32.46
C PHE A 147 9.42 -14.59 32.53
N LYS A 148 8.16 -14.16 32.49
CA LYS A 148 6.98 -15.06 32.55
C LYS A 148 6.83 -15.83 31.25
N ASN A 149 6.94 -15.14 30.10
CA ASN A 149 6.82 -15.76 28.78
C ASN A 149 8.15 -16.20 28.19
N LYS A 150 9.28 -15.92 28.88
CA LYS A 150 10.65 -16.22 28.45
C LYS A 150 10.99 -15.59 27.11
N THR A 151 10.67 -14.31 26.96
CA THR A 151 10.93 -13.53 25.76
C THR A 151 11.61 -12.22 26.12
N GLY A 152 12.53 -11.76 25.27
CA GLY A 152 13.13 -10.43 25.35
C GLY A 152 12.72 -9.56 24.16
N LYS A 153 12.80 -8.24 24.32
CA LYS A 153 12.66 -7.27 23.23
C LYS A 153 13.82 -6.29 23.27
N GLU A 154 14.47 -6.09 22.13
CA GLU A 154 15.53 -5.11 21.99
C GLU A 154 15.07 -3.88 21.21
N GLU A 155 15.41 -2.72 21.73
CA GLU A 155 15.16 -1.44 21.11
C GLU A 155 16.49 -0.71 20.90
N TYR A 156 16.72 -0.28 19.67
CA TYR A 156 17.94 0.43 19.32
C TYR A 156 17.63 1.91 19.19
N PHE A 157 18.61 2.72 19.55
CA PHE A 157 18.54 4.15 19.41
C PHE A 157 19.86 4.70 18.88
N ILE A 158 19.76 5.84 18.21
CA ILE A 158 20.89 6.65 17.80
C ILE A 158 20.90 7.90 18.68
N LYS A 159 22.02 8.16 19.33
CA LYS A 159 22.27 9.43 20.00
C LYS A 159 22.93 10.41 19.04
N SER A 160 22.22 11.48 18.70
CA SER A 160 22.72 12.55 17.83
C SER A 160 22.36 13.92 18.37
N SER A 161 23.36 14.76 18.62
CA SER A 161 23.17 16.14 19.14
C SER A 161 22.31 16.18 20.41
N GLY A 162 22.53 15.25 21.34
CA GLY A 162 21.77 15.11 22.59
C GLY A 162 20.39 14.45 22.45
N LYS A 163 19.87 14.26 21.24
CA LYS A 163 18.57 13.61 21.01
C LYS A 163 18.75 12.11 20.78
N GLN A 164 17.96 11.33 21.49
CA GLN A 164 17.80 9.90 21.24
C GLN A 164 16.76 9.69 20.13
N ILE A 165 17.13 8.97 19.07
CA ILE A 165 16.28 8.73 17.89
C ILE A 165 16.08 7.22 17.76
N PRO A 166 14.83 6.71 17.73
CA PRO A 166 14.59 5.28 17.55
C PRO A 166 15.23 4.75 16.27
N LEU A 167 15.89 3.61 16.37
CA LEU A 167 16.58 2.92 15.30
C LEU A 167 16.00 1.52 15.17
N VAL A 168 15.61 1.17 13.96
CA VAL A 168 15.17 -0.17 13.57
C VAL A 168 16.18 -0.71 12.57
N LEU A 169 16.65 -1.92 12.82
CA LEU A 169 17.71 -2.54 12.03
C LEU A 169 17.12 -3.67 11.18
N ALA A 170 17.29 -3.56 9.87
CA ALA A 170 16.98 -4.58 8.87
C ALA A 170 18.13 -5.59 8.69
N GLY A 171 19.00 -5.70 9.70
CA GLY A 171 20.19 -6.56 9.73
C GLY A 171 20.85 -6.55 11.11
N SER A 172 22.07 -7.07 11.20
CA SER A 172 22.87 -7.08 12.43
C SER A 172 23.05 -5.67 13.00
N PRO A 173 23.05 -5.50 14.33
CA PRO A 173 23.47 -4.26 14.91
C PRO A 173 24.92 -3.94 14.52
N PRO A 174 25.20 -2.72 14.04
CA PRO A 174 26.51 -2.40 13.47
C PRO A 174 27.62 -2.29 14.53
N ALA A 175 27.27 -2.21 15.83
CA ALA A 175 28.22 -2.18 16.93
C ALA A 175 27.55 -2.46 18.29
N ARG A 176 28.37 -2.55 19.36
CA ARG A 176 27.91 -2.61 20.76
C ARG A 176 27.22 -1.30 21.16
N SER A 177 26.41 -1.37 22.20
CA SER A 177 25.88 -0.16 22.86
C SER A 177 27.03 0.75 23.31
N GLY A 178 26.84 2.06 23.22
CA GLY A 178 27.85 3.09 23.45
C GLY A 178 28.86 3.31 22.31
N ALA A 179 28.96 2.37 21.36
CA ALA A 179 29.91 2.49 20.25
C ALA A 179 29.52 3.60 19.28
N VAL A 180 30.54 4.26 18.75
CA VAL A 180 30.40 5.31 17.74
C VAL A 180 30.34 4.68 16.35
N ALA A 181 29.29 5.00 15.60
CA ALA A 181 29.06 4.47 14.26
C ALA A 181 28.60 5.56 13.28
N ASN A 182 28.73 5.25 12.00
CA ASN A 182 28.08 5.99 10.93
C ASN A 182 26.85 5.18 10.49
N ILE A 183 25.67 5.76 10.55
CA ILE A 183 24.42 5.08 10.21
C ILE A 183 23.80 5.72 8.96
N GLN A 184 23.49 4.89 7.98
CA GLN A 184 22.74 5.27 6.79
C GLN A 184 21.46 4.45 6.71
N GLY A 185 20.37 5.10 6.28
CA GLY A 185 19.07 4.45 6.18
C GLY A 185 18.01 5.42 5.69
N VAL A 186 16.77 5.11 6.03
CA VAL A 186 15.63 5.99 5.79
C VAL A 186 14.98 6.38 7.11
N GLN A 187 14.60 7.64 7.26
CA GLN A 187 13.81 8.10 8.38
C GLN A 187 12.35 8.14 8.00
N PHE A 188 11.52 7.63 8.90
CA PHE A 188 10.09 7.50 8.71
C PHE A 188 9.39 7.65 10.06
N GLU A 189 8.49 8.63 10.17
CA GLU A 189 7.77 8.97 11.41
C GLU A 189 8.66 9.16 12.65
N GLY A 190 9.86 9.72 12.46
CA GLY A 190 10.83 9.94 13.53
C GLY A 190 11.76 8.76 13.80
N THR A 191 11.40 7.55 13.35
CA THR A 191 12.22 6.33 13.45
C THR A 191 13.17 6.20 12.26
N VAL A 192 14.40 5.76 12.50
CA VAL A 192 15.38 5.46 11.46
C VAL A 192 15.37 3.97 11.19
N LEU A 193 15.05 3.56 9.96
CA LEU A 193 15.24 2.20 9.48
C LEU A 193 16.59 2.11 8.74
N ALA A 194 17.52 1.32 9.27
CA ALA A 194 18.84 1.12 8.66
C ALA A 194 19.07 -0.37 8.32
N GLY A 195 19.80 -0.64 7.24
CA GLY A 195 20.30 -2.00 6.96
C GLY A 195 19.51 -2.88 5.99
N GLY A 196 18.75 -2.33 5.04
CA GLY A 196 18.23 -3.12 3.92
C GLY A 196 18.08 -2.24 2.69
N GLY A 197 18.74 -2.61 1.59
CA GLY A 197 18.64 -1.89 0.31
C GLY A 197 19.87 -1.07 -0.10
N GLY A 198 20.94 -1.75 -0.54
CA GLY A 198 21.92 -1.26 -1.53
C GLY A 198 22.65 0.09 -1.35
N GLY A 199 22.73 0.64 -0.15
CA GLY A 199 23.77 1.59 0.24
C GLY A 199 24.97 0.82 0.78
N GLY A 200 26.08 0.79 0.05
CA GLY A 200 27.36 0.34 0.59
C GLY A 200 27.79 1.30 1.70
N GLY A 201 27.37 1.03 2.93
CA GLY A 201 27.88 1.68 4.13
C GLY A 201 28.77 0.70 4.84
N GLY A 202 30.06 0.70 4.49
CA GLY A 202 31.05 -0.06 5.24
C GLY A 202 31.00 0.34 6.70
N GLY A 203 30.83 -0.63 7.57
CA GLY A 203 31.30 -0.51 8.94
C GLY A 203 32.80 -0.23 8.84
N GLY A 204 33.18 1.04 9.02
CA GLY A 204 34.56 1.38 9.34
C GLY A 204 34.96 0.63 10.61
N PRO A 205 36.25 0.34 10.79
CA PRO A 205 36.73 -0.41 11.95
C PRO A 205 36.24 0.25 13.25
N VAL A 206 35.47 -0.52 14.03
CA VAL A 206 35.11 -0.15 15.40
C VAL A 206 36.43 0.03 16.16
N PRO A 207 36.66 1.16 16.85
CA PRO A 207 37.86 1.36 17.64
C PRO A 207 38.02 0.21 18.65
N PRO A 208 39.25 -0.29 18.87
CA PRO A 208 39.48 -1.35 19.83
C PRO A 208 39.11 -0.89 21.25
N ILE A 209 38.53 -1.81 22.01
CA ILE A 209 38.11 -1.62 23.40
C ILE A 209 39.33 -1.25 24.26
N GLN A 210 39.28 -0.09 24.92
CA GLN A 210 40.02 0.14 26.16
C GLN A 210 39.38 -0.71 27.25
N THR A 211 40.19 -1.39 28.09
CA THR A 211 39.83 -2.18 29.30
C THR A 211 38.34 -2.42 29.58
N PRO A 212 37.87 -3.69 29.70
CA PRO A 212 36.46 -3.99 29.99
C PRO A 212 35.93 -3.22 31.21
N ASP A 213 34.80 -2.51 31.04
CA ASP A 213 34.12 -1.68 32.04
C ASP A 213 33.49 -2.48 33.21
N SER A 214 33.74 -3.78 33.23
CA SER A 214 33.17 -4.80 34.12
C SER A 214 34.16 -5.32 35.15
N VAL A 215 35.36 -4.74 35.25
CA VAL A 215 36.41 -5.10 36.22
C VAL A 215 36.59 -3.97 37.23
N GLY A 216 36.90 -4.31 38.47
CA GLY A 216 37.03 -3.40 39.60
C GLY A 216 35.71 -3.17 40.33
N GLU A 217 35.65 -2.07 41.08
CA GLU A 217 34.43 -1.62 41.71
C GLU A 217 33.41 -1.23 40.65
N GLN A 218 32.20 -1.79 40.72
CA GLN A 218 31.06 -1.38 39.93
C GLN A 218 30.20 -0.49 40.82
N LYS A 219 30.19 0.82 40.56
CA LYS A 219 29.58 1.80 41.46
C LYS A 219 28.10 2.06 41.10
N LEU A 220 27.19 1.60 41.95
CA LEU A 220 25.75 1.63 41.74
C LEU A 220 25.05 2.74 42.54
N LEU A 221 24.13 3.45 41.91
CA LEU A 221 23.12 4.25 42.59
C LEU A 221 21.79 3.51 42.52
N VAL A 222 21.31 3.02 43.65
CA VAL A 222 20.02 2.32 43.74
C VAL A 222 18.95 3.27 44.23
N ILE A 223 17.86 3.41 43.48
CA ILE A 223 16.82 4.41 43.72
C ILE A 223 15.50 3.70 43.98
N LEU A 224 15.02 3.76 45.22
CA LEU A 224 13.76 3.15 45.65
C LEU A 224 12.60 4.11 45.39
N VAL A 225 11.55 3.66 44.68
CA VAL A 225 10.44 4.51 44.26
C VAL A 225 9.06 3.92 44.53
N ASN A 226 8.17 4.76 45.05
CA ASN A 226 6.75 4.48 45.31
C ASN A 226 5.85 5.30 44.38
N PHE A 227 4.62 4.86 44.25
CA PHE A 227 3.51 5.49 43.54
C PHE A 227 2.38 5.81 44.54
N THR A 228 1.38 6.56 44.11
CA THR A 228 0.22 6.90 44.96
C THR A 228 -0.61 5.68 45.38
N ASP A 229 -0.49 4.58 44.64
CA ASP A 229 -1.18 3.30 44.84
C ASP A 229 -0.23 2.15 45.21
N SER A 230 1.02 2.45 45.57
CA SER A 230 1.96 1.45 46.07
C SER A 230 1.45 0.76 47.34
N ALA A 231 1.72 -0.54 47.42
CA ALA A 231 1.62 -1.29 48.68
C ALA A 231 2.65 -0.78 49.70
N PRO A 232 2.57 -1.18 50.99
CA PRO A 232 3.65 -0.93 51.94
C PRO A 232 5.00 -1.39 51.39
N VAL A 233 6.05 -0.64 51.69
CA VAL A 233 7.39 -0.93 51.17
C VAL A 233 7.82 -2.35 51.59
N PRO A 234 8.37 -3.16 50.67
CA PRO A 234 8.67 -4.56 50.96
C PRO A 234 9.93 -4.73 51.83
N PHE A 235 10.81 -3.73 51.84
CA PHE A 235 12.02 -3.64 52.65
C PHE A 235 12.39 -2.16 52.89
N THR A 236 13.15 -1.93 53.96
CA THR A 236 13.77 -0.66 54.31
C THR A 236 14.98 -0.36 53.40
N LYS A 237 15.46 0.88 53.44
CA LYS A 237 16.66 1.28 52.71
C LYS A 237 17.88 0.45 53.17
N GLU A 238 18.05 0.28 54.47
CA GLU A 238 19.16 -0.43 55.08
C GLU A 238 19.14 -1.93 54.74
N GLU A 239 17.94 -2.53 54.66
CA GLU A 239 17.77 -3.90 54.16
C GLU A 239 18.16 -4.00 52.69
N ALA A 240 17.75 -3.05 51.83
CA ALA A 240 18.17 -3.01 50.43
C ALA A 240 19.70 -2.88 50.27
N GLU A 241 20.34 -2.04 51.06
CA GLU A 241 21.81 -1.91 51.09
C GLU A 241 22.47 -3.24 51.44
N THR A 242 21.91 -3.95 52.42
CA THR A 242 22.42 -5.25 52.87
C THR A 242 22.27 -6.31 51.78
N ILE A 243 21.07 -6.45 51.20
CA ILE A 243 20.76 -7.40 50.11
C ILE A 243 21.73 -7.21 48.93
N ILE A 244 21.94 -5.96 48.50
CA ILE A 244 22.70 -5.65 47.28
C ILE A 244 24.22 -5.69 47.51
N PHE A 245 24.71 -5.08 48.59
CA PHE A 245 26.15 -4.86 48.78
C PHE A 245 26.84 -5.81 49.76
N ALA A 246 26.08 -6.59 50.56
CA ALA A 246 26.64 -7.46 51.59
C ALA A 246 26.27 -8.95 51.44
N GLU A 247 25.14 -9.28 50.79
CA GLU A 247 24.61 -10.64 50.74
C GLU A 247 24.84 -11.33 49.37
N ALA A 248 23.83 -12.07 48.90
CA ALA A 248 23.87 -12.98 47.76
C ALA A 248 24.28 -12.30 46.45
N ILE A 249 23.78 -11.09 46.17
CA ILE A 249 24.07 -10.35 44.93
C ILE A 249 25.56 -9.99 44.85
N GLN A 250 26.12 -9.41 45.91
CA GLN A 250 27.55 -9.13 46.02
C GLN A 250 28.39 -10.42 45.97
N GLY A 251 27.93 -11.46 46.67
CA GLY A 251 28.57 -12.78 46.68
C GLY A 251 28.66 -13.37 45.27
N TYR A 252 27.59 -13.27 44.50
CA TYR A 252 27.52 -13.74 43.12
C TYR A 252 28.55 -13.06 42.24
N TYR A 253 28.62 -11.72 42.22
CA TYR A 253 29.59 -11.02 41.37
C TYR A 253 31.03 -11.29 41.78
N LYS A 254 31.33 -11.37 43.08
CA LYS A 254 32.67 -11.74 43.55
C LYS A 254 33.05 -13.16 43.13
N GLU A 255 32.13 -14.12 43.23
CA GLU A 255 32.39 -15.50 42.83
C GLU A 255 32.52 -15.63 41.30
N ALA A 256 31.54 -15.12 40.55
CA ALA A 256 31.46 -15.24 39.09
C ALA A 256 32.63 -14.57 38.36
N SER A 257 33.16 -13.49 38.93
CA SER A 257 34.29 -12.73 38.39
C SER A 257 35.66 -13.15 38.94
N TYR A 258 35.73 -14.14 39.83
CA TYR A 258 36.98 -14.53 40.52
C TYR A 258 37.57 -13.36 41.34
N GLY A 259 36.71 -12.58 41.98
CA GLY A 259 37.07 -11.39 42.77
C GLY A 259 37.47 -10.17 41.95
N GLN A 260 37.36 -10.23 40.62
CA GLN A 260 37.73 -9.12 39.73
C GLN A 260 36.66 -8.04 39.67
N ALA A 261 35.41 -8.34 39.99
CA ALA A 261 34.32 -7.39 40.06
C ALA A 261 33.65 -7.46 41.45
N PHE A 262 33.32 -6.29 41.99
CA PHE A 262 32.54 -6.17 43.22
C PHE A 262 31.66 -4.93 43.16
N LEU A 263 30.52 -4.98 43.83
CA LEU A 263 29.55 -3.91 43.88
C LEU A 263 29.88 -2.98 45.06
N GLY A 264 29.80 -1.68 44.80
CA GLY A 264 29.82 -0.60 45.79
C GLY A 264 28.83 0.47 45.37
N GLY A 265 28.42 1.35 46.28
CA GLY A 265 27.41 2.34 45.93
C GLY A 265 26.55 2.80 47.09
N ASP A 266 25.43 3.43 46.74
CA ASP A 266 24.49 4.01 47.68
C ASP A 266 23.05 3.62 47.30
N VAL A 267 22.20 3.43 48.31
CA VAL A 267 20.74 3.29 48.14
C VAL A 267 20.07 4.58 48.62
N ILE A 268 19.13 5.11 47.85
CA ILE A 268 18.35 6.31 48.19
C ILE A 268 16.85 6.08 47.98
N GLY A 269 16.02 6.90 48.63
CA GLY A 269 14.56 6.74 48.67
C GLY A 269 14.08 6.08 49.97
N TRP A 270 12.81 5.73 50.08
CA TRP A 270 11.76 5.69 49.07
C TRP A 270 11.23 7.07 48.63
N TYR A 271 11.33 7.40 47.34
CA TYR A 271 10.74 8.62 46.76
C TYR A 271 9.32 8.36 46.25
N ASN A 272 8.40 9.28 46.49
CA ASN A 272 7.01 9.15 46.01
C ASN A 272 6.80 9.88 44.69
N LEU A 273 6.42 9.14 43.65
CA LEU A 273 5.98 9.70 42.37
C LEU A 273 4.52 10.17 42.48
N PRO A 274 4.18 11.38 42.00
CA PRO A 274 2.85 11.97 42.16
C PRO A 274 1.82 11.41 41.17
N ARG A 275 1.81 10.09 40.96
CA ARG A 275 0.89 9.37 40.07
C ARG A 275 0.76 7.91 40.49
N SER A 276 -0.24 7.23 39.96
CA SER A 276 -0.40 5.77 40.07
C SER A 276 0.64 5.04 39.23
N GLY A 277 0.98 3.81 39.62
CA GLY A 277 1.79 2.89 38.83
C GLY A 277 1.05 2.29 37.64
N ILE A 278 -0.26 2.52 37.53
CA ILE A 278 -1.14 2.07 36.45
C ILE A 278 -1.90 3.27 35.85
N ASN A 279 -1.99 3.34 34.52
CA ASN A 279 -2.77 4.38 33.86
C ASN A 279 -4.29 4.08 33.84
N GLY A 280 -5.10 5.03 33.38
CA GLY A 280 -6.57 4.87 33.29
C GLY A 280 -7.06 3.74 32.37
N TYR A 281 -6.17 3.06 31.65
CA TYR A 281 -6.45 1.92 30.78
C TYR A 281 -5.95 0.58 31.33
N GLY A 282 -5.31 0.56 32.50
CA GLY A 282 -4.78 -0.66 33.12
C GLY A 282 -3.35 -1.03 32.73
N TYR A 283 -2.62 -0.16 32.02
CA TYR A 283 -1.21 -0.41 31.67
C TYR A 283 -0.25 0.12 32.73
N CYS A 284 0.83 -0.62 32.96
CA CYS A 284 1.91 -0.20 33.87
C CYS A 284 2.58 1.10 33.37
N GLN A 285 3.00 1.94 34.31
CA GLN A 285 3.65 3.22 34.03
C GLN A 285 5.03 3.28 34.68
N ASP A 286 6.05 2.77 33.99
CA ASP A 286 7.42 2.73 34.54
C ASP A 286 7.94 4.13 34.93
N PRO A 287 8.72 4.23 36.02
CA PRO A 287 9.46 5.44 36.36
C PRO A 287 10.34 5.92 35.20
N ILE A 288 10.31 7.22 34.93
CA ILE A 288 11.08 7.82 33.84
C ILE A 288 12.35 8.44 34.41
N PHE A 289 13.51 7.89 34.06
CA PHE A 289 14.82 8.54 34.24
C PHE A 289 15.28 9.05 32.88
N TYR A 290 15.11 10.34 32.64
CA TYR A 290 15.52 10.95 31.38
C TYR A 290 16.02 12.40 31.58
N PRO A 291 17.19 12.56 32.21
CA PRO A 291 17.70 13.84 32.74
C PRO A 291 17.81 14.97 31.72
N GLU A 292 17.80 14.65 30.43
CA GLU A 292 17.97 15.56 29.31
C GLU A 292 16.66 16.23 28.87
N ILE A 293 15.51 15.69 29.27
CA ILE A 293 14.19 16.27 29.01
C ILE A 293 13.46 16.46 30.36
N PRO A 294 13.73 17.59 31.05
CA PRO A 294 13.20 17.85 32.39
C PRO A 294 11.67 17.81 32.49
N GLU A 295 10.96 18.01 31.37
CA GLU A 295 9.49 18.00 31.32
C GLU A 295 8.89 16.60 31.54
N ILE A 296 9.62 15.55 31.14
CA ILE A 296 9.15 14.15 31.25
C ILE A 296 9.97 13.33 32.24
N ASP A 297 11.17 13.79 32.62
CA ASP A 297 11.95 13.17 33.68
C ASP A 297 11.18 13.16 35.01
N GLU A 298 11.19 12.03 35.70
CA GLU A 298 10.58 11.87 37.00
C GLU A 298 11.61 11.64 38.09
N ILE A 299 12.64 10.84 37.79
CA ILE A 299 13.60 10.39 38.79
C ILE A 299 14.72 11.39 39.00
N TYR A 300 15.41 11.83 37.94
CA TYR A 300 16.61 12.66 38.10
C TYR A 300 16.29 13.99 38.79
N LYS A 301 15.16 14.61 38.47
CA LYS A 301 14.67 15.85 39.11
C LYS A 301 14.43 15.70 40.61
N LEU A 302 14.06 14.50 41.08
CA LEU A 302 13.80 14.22 42.49
C LEU A 302 15.09 14.01 43.28
N ILE A 303 16.09 13.39 42.65
CA ILE A 303 17.28 12.92 43.37
C ILE A 303 18.50 13.84 43.23
N LYS A 304 18.53 14.74 42.24
CA LYS A 304 19.75 15.51 41.92
C LYS A 304 20.21 16.48 43.01
N SER A 305 19.33 16.84 43.97
CA SER A 305 19.71 17.60 45.17
C SER A 305 20.36 16.73 46.23
N ASP A 306 20.04 15.43 46.24
CA ASP A 306 20.38 14.51 47.31
C ASP A 306 21.67 13.74 46.99
N VAL A 307 21.95 13.55 45.69
CA VAL A 307 23.10 12.80 45.21
C VAL A 307 23.66 13.37 43.91
N THR A 308 24.99 13.31 43.77
CA THR A 308 25.67 13.59 42.50
C THR A 308 25.72 12.33 41.64
N VAL A 309 24.72 12.14 40.77
CA VAL A 309 24.57 10.94 39.91
C VAL A 309 25.82 10.66 39.05
N ALA A 310 26.55 11.70 38.65
CA ALA A 310 27.78 11.58 37.87
C ALA A 310 28.94 10.83 38.57
N ASN A 311 28.79 10.51 39.86
CA ASN A 311 29.76 9.74 40.65
C ASN A 311 29.55 8.22 40.59
N TYR A 312 28.55 7.75 39.86
CA TYR A 312 28.18 6.34 39.73
C TYR A 312 28.31 5.90 38.28
N ASP A 313 28.58 4.61 38.10
CA ASP A 313 28.68 3.97 36.80
C ASP A 313 27.32 3.46 36.32
N ARG A 314 26.45 3.12 37.26
CA ARG A 314 25.20 2.38 37.03
C ARG A 314 24.10 2.91 37.92
N VAL A 315 22.90 3.06 37.37
CA VAL A 315 21.69 3.48 38.09
C VAL A 315 20.70 2.33 38.08
N VAL A 316 20.21 1.91 39.24
CA VAL A 316 19.20 0.86 39.36
C VAL A 316 17.96 1.44 40.01
N ILE A 317 16.83 1.43 39.30
CA ILE A 317 15.55 1.94 39.79
C ILE A 317 14.74 0.76 40.32
N VAL A 318 14.23 0.87 41.54
CA VAL A 318 13.53 -0.21 42.22
C VAL A 318 12.10 0.24 42.55
N PRO A 319 11.14 0.05 41.62
CA PRO A 319 9.77 0.44 41.83
C PRO A 319 9.00 -0.55 42.71
N ASN A 320 8.21 -0.01 43.64
CA ASN A 320 7.29 -0.78 44.46
C ASN A 320 5.89 -0.76 43.86
N HIS A 321 5.65 -1.61 42.86
CA HIS A 321 4.32 -1.79 42.29
C HIS A 321 4.18 -3.17 41.64
N THR A 322 3.06 -3.86 41.85
CA THR A 322 2.83 -5.23 41.34
C THR A 322 2.80 -5.33 39.82
N CYS A 323 2.47 -4.23 39.14
CA CYS A 323 2.55 -4.12 37.67
C CYS A 323 4.00 -4.18 37.15
N MET A 324 4.98 -3.82 37.98
CA MET A 324 6.39 -3.70 37.61
C MET A 324 7.23 -4.83 38.21
N GLY A 325 6.69 -6.05 38.28
CA GLY A 325 7.39 -7.23 38.79
C GLY A 325 8.41 -7.84 37.82
N GLY A 326 8.74 -7.18 36.71
CA GLY A 326 9.77 -7.61 35.76
C GLY A 326 11.09 -6.85 35.94
N GLY A 327 11.95 -6.96 34.94
CA GLY A 327 13.18 -6.18 34.83
C GLY A 327 13.35 -5.63 33.41
N PHE A 328 14.11 -4.55 33.31
CA PHE A 328 14.63 -4.06 32.03
C PHE A 328 15.93 -3.32 32.26
N ALA A 329 16.76 -3.25 31.24
CA ALA A 329 18.07 -2.66 31.34
C ALA A 329 18.57 -2.08 30.02
N SER A 330 19.42 -1.06 30.13
CA SER A 330 20.34 -0.74 29.04
C SER A 330 21.36 -1.87 28.90
N VAL A 331 21.63 -2.29 27.67
CA VAL A 331 22.81 -3.14 27.40
C VAL A 331 24.03 -2.22 27.42
N GLY A 332 24.97 -2.41 28.35
CA GLY A 332 26.11 -1.52 28.54
C GLY A 332 25.73 -0.10 29.02
N LYS A 333 26.69 0.83 28.92
CA LYS A 333 26.50 2.25 29.29
C LYS A 333 26.01 3.09 28.09
N TRP A 334 25.15 4.06 28.35
CA TRP A 334 24.69 5.08 27.39
C TRP A 334 25.16 6.48 27.77
N ALA A 335 25.09 7.42 26.82
CA ALA A 335 25.46 8.81 27.05
C ALA A 335 24.26 9.62 27.56
N TYR A 336 24.31 10.04 28.81
CA TYR A 336 23.33 10.93 29.42
C TYR A 336 23.92 12.32 29.65
N ASN A 337 23.19 13.37 29.28
CA ASN A 337 23.48 14.72 29.72
C ASN A 337 22.94 14.97 31.14
N LEU A 338 23.85 15.12 32.11
CA LEU A 338 23.55 15.46 33.50
C LEU A 338 23.93 16.93 33.73
N ASP A 339 22.92 17.82 33.77
CA ASP A 339 23.08 19.27 33.97
C ASP A 339 24.18 19.92 33.10
N GLY A 340 24.22 19.55 31.81
CA GLY A 340 25.17 20.07 30.82
C GLY A 340 26.44 19.22 30.63
N THR A 341 26.63 18.17 31.43
CA THR A 341 27.80 17.27 31.35
C THR A 341 27.42 15.90 30.81
N GLU A 342 28.03 15.46 29.71
CA GLU A 342 27.86 14.09 29.19
C GLU A 342 28.54 13.09 30.12
N LYS A 343 27.79 12.05 30.53
CA LYS A 343 28.27 10.96 31.37
C LYS A 343 27.78 9.62 30.82
N MET A 344 28.68 8.64 30.83
CA MET A 344 28.36 7.27 30.45
C MET A 344 27.83 6.53 31.68
N LEU A 345 26.56 6.15 31.66
CA LEU A 345 25.91 5.38 32.73
C LEU A 345 25.03 4.28 32.13
N SER A 346 24.92 3.16 32.83
CA SER A 346 23.91 2.13 32.54
C SER A 346 22.70 2.32 33.45
N ILE A 347 21.53 1.90 32.98
CA ILE A 347 20.29 1.92 33.76
C ILE A 347 19.71 0.52 33.80
N ALA A 348 19.19 0.13 34.96
CA ALA A 348 18.34 -1.04 35.13
C ALA A 348 17.11 -0.68 35.96
N GLN A 349 16.03 -1.42 35.77
CA GLN A 349 14.86 -1.40 36.65
C GLN A 349 14.61 -2.81 37.18
N VAL A 350 14.36 -2.93 38.49
CA VAL A 350 14.08 -4.20 39.15
C VAL A 350 12.89 -4.05 40.09
N GLY A 351 11.80 -4.78 39.83
CA GLY A 351 10.58 -4.70 40.65
C GLY A 351 10.78 -5.08 42.12
N ALA A 352 10.45 -4.19 43.04
CA ALA A 352 10.61 -4.43 44.49
C ALA A 352 9.67 -5.53 45.01
N THR A 353 8.50 -5.71 44.39
CA THR A 353 7.52 -6.74 44.78
C THR A 353 8.05 -8.16 44.62
N ASN A 354 9.13 -8.35 43.88
CA ASN A 354 9.79 -9.64 43.70
C ASN A 354 10.56 -10.11 44.95
N SER A 355 10.84 -9.21 45.89
CA SER A 355 11.58 -9.52 47.13
C SER A 355 10.77 -10.34 48.14
N GLN A 356 9.47 -10.52 47.90
CA GLN A 356 8.62 -11.38 48.73
C GLN A 356 8.16 -12.64 47.98
N SER A 357 8.64 -12.82 46.75
CA SER A 357 8.31 -13.96 45.90
C SER A 357 9.43 -14.98 45.96
N GLN A 358 9.25 -16.01 46.79
CA GLN A 358 10.09 -17.19 46.71
C GLN A 358 9.91 -17.86 45.35
N MET A 359 10.99 -18.02 44.62
CA MET A 359 10.98 -18.91 43.46
C MET A 359 11.24 -20.34 43.90
N ASN A 360 10.70 -21.29 43.14
CA ASN A 360 11.23 -22.64 43.11
C ASN A 360 12.57 -22.61 42.35
N HIS A 361 13.56 -21.97 42.95
CA HIS A 361 14.88 -21.73 42.40
C HIS A 361 15.93 -22.52 43.20
N PRO A 362 16.98 -23.01 42.54
CA PRO A 362 18.01 -23.81 43.18
C PRO A 362 18.78 -23.18 44.36
N PHE A 363 18.71 -21.88 44.55
CA PHE A 363 19.46 -21.12 45.55
C PHE A 363 18.48 -20.43 46.49
N ASP A 364 18.95 -20.09 47.70
CA ASP A 364 18.19 -19.29 48.66
C ASP A 364 18.15 -17.82 48.20
N PHE A 365 17.55 -17.62 47.02
CA PHE A 365 17.37 -16.36 46.31
C PHE A 365 15.87 -16.10 46.22
N ASP A 366 15.48 -14.87 46.51
CA ASP A 366 14.16 -14.41 46.10
C ASP A 366 14.18 -14.01 44.63
N PHE A 367 13.00 -13.85 44.03
CA PHE A 367 12.91 -13.46 42.63
C PHE A 367 13.59 -12.11 42.35
N PHE A 368 13.65 -11.22 43.35
CA PHE A 368 14.38 -9.96 43.26
C PHE A 368 15.87 -10.15 42.99
N ASP A 369 16.54 -11.07 43.70
CA ASP A 369 17.98 -11.28 43.58
C ASP A 369 18.36 -11.72 42.17
N LEU A 370 17.59 -12.68 41.62
CA LEU A 370 17.80 -13.21 40.28
C LEU A 370 17.63 -12.13 39.21
N VAL A 371 16.53 -11.37 39.26
CA VAL A 371 16.28 -10.29 38.30
C VAL A 371 17.37 -9.23 38.43
N PHE A 372 17.80 -8.89 39.65
CA PHE A 372 18.84 -7.90 39.86
C PHE A 372 20.18 -8.29 39.20
N ILE A 373 20.66 -9.54 39.43
CA ILE A 373 21.91 -9.99 38.80
C ILE A 373 21.77 -10.17 37.28
N HIS A 374 20.57 -10.46 36.78
CA HIS A 374 20.27 -10.55 35.36
C HIS A 374 20.34 -9.18 34.68
N GLU A 375 19.60 -8.19 35.18
CA GLU A 375 19.59 -6.83 34.63
C GLU A 375 20.95 -6.16 34.74
N LEU A 376 21.67 -6.41 35.83
CA LEU A 376 23.03 -5.92 35.97
C LEU A 376 23.99 -6.65 34.99
N GLY A 377 23.71 -7.89 34.61
CA GLY A 377 24.37 -8.59 33.50
C GLY A 377 24.22 -7.85 32.16
N HIS A 378 23.02 -7.37 31.84
CA HIS A 378 22.80 -6.50 30.66
C HIS A 378 23.60 -5.20 30.73
N ASN A 379 23.63 -4.55 31.89
CA ASN A 379 24.45 -3.35 32.13
C ASN A 379 25.96 -3.60 31.90
N LEU A 380 26.44 -4.85 32.03
CA LEU A 380 27.80 -5.26 31.72
C LEU A 380 28.02 -5.69 30.25
N GLU A 381 27.02 -5.49 29.38
CA GLU A 381 26.97 -5.85 27.95
C GLU A 381 26.56 -7.30 27.63
N ALA A 382 26.11 -8.09 28.60
CA ALA A 382 25.57 -9.41 28.27
C ALA A 382 24.20 -9.32 27.60
N TRP A 383 23.93 -10.31 26.76
CA TRP A 383 22.64 -10.53 26.10
C TRP A 383 22.04 -11.81 26.66
N HIS A 384 20.84 -12.19 26.22
CA HIS A 384 20.30 -13.48 26.64
C HIS A 384 21.16 -14.65 26.22
N ALA A 385 21.25 -15.62 27.12
CA ALA A 385 21.83 -16.92 26.88
C ALA A 385 20.74 -17.86 26.35
N ASN A 386 20.91 -18.27 25.10
CA ASN A 386 19.90 -18.99 24.34
C ASN A 386 20.35 -20.43 24.04
N THR A 387 19.46 -21.24 23.48
CA THR A 387 19.82 -22.56 22.91
C THR A 387 19.55 -22.62 21.40
N TRP A 388 20.19 -23.59 20.75
CA TRP A 388 20.06 -23.85 19.33
C TRP A 388 19.74 -25.32 19.07
N GLU A 389 18.47 -25.61 18.82
CA GLU A 389 17.93 -26.94 18.58
C GLU A 389 17.95 -27.27 17.10
N CYS A 390 18.44 -28.44 16.69
CA CYS A 390 18.48 -28.85 15.29
C CYS A 390 17.74 -30.18 15.01
N GLY A 391 17.05 -30.72 16.01
CA GLY A 391 16.37 -32.00 16.00
C GLY A 391 17.32 -33.19 16.22
N THR A 392 16.77 -34.38 16.10
CA THR A 392 17.46 -35.62 16.46
C THR A 392 18.77 -35.82 15.67
N ASN A 393 19.85 -36.12 16.39
CA ASN A 393 21.20 -36.36 15.85
C ASN A 393 21.85 -35.17 15.10
N LYS A 394 21.36 -33.94 15.27
CA LYS A 394 21.91 -32.73 14.62
C LYS A 394 22.24 -31.69 15.68
N VAL A 395 23.31 -30.93 15.44
CA VAL A 395 23.84 -29.97 16.43
C VAL A 395 23.78 -28.52 15.96
N LEU A 396 24.14 -28.25 14.70
CA LEU A 396 24.29 -26.88 14.20
C LEU A 396 23.53 -26.60 12.90
N TYR A 397 23.44 -27.60 12.01
CA TYR A 397 22.93 -27.46 10.65
C TYR A 397 21.70 -28.32 10.42
N GLY A 398 20.75 -27.79 9.64
CA GLY A 398 19.46 -28.41 9.37
C GLY A 398 18.32 -27.45 9.68
N PRO A 399 17.07 -27.94 9.79
CA PRO A 399 15.97 -27.16 10.34
C PRO A 399 16.26 -26.94 11.84
N CYS A 400 16.85 -25.80 12.16
CA CYS A 400 17.20 -25.45 13.53
C CYS A 400 16.32 -24.32 14.06
N ASN A 401 16.01 -24.37 15.34
CA ASN A 401 15.22 -23.39 16.06
C ASN A 401 16.08 -22.70 17.13
N HIS A 402 15.90 -21.39 17.21
CA HIS A 402 16.39 -20.56 18.31
C HIS A 402 15.35 -20.57 19.44
N TYR A 403 15.80 -20.84 20.66
CA TYR A 403 14.99 -20.64 21.85
C TYR A 403 15.61 -19.56 22.72
N GLU A 404 14.91 -18.43 22.82
CA GLU A 404 15.24 -17.34 23.73
C GLU A 404 15.21 -17.86 25.17
N TYR A 405 16.16 -17.42 26.02
CA TYR A 405 16.31 -17.91 27.41
C TYR A 405 16.56 -19.41 27.57
N GLY A 406 16.82 -20.13 26.46
CA GLY A 406 16.90 -21.59 26.46
C GLY A 406 18.07 -22.16 27.28
N ASN A 407 19.10 -21.35 27.58
CA ASN A 407 20.24 -21.83 28.35
C ASN A 407 19.90 -21.90 29.85
N GLY A 408 19.67 -23.10 30.38
CA GLY A 408 19.38 -23.32 31.81
C GLY A 408 20.59 -23.20 32.75
N TYR A 409 21.78 -22.98 32.20
CA TYR A 409 23.05 -22.99 32.94
C TYR A 409 23.68 -21.60 33.03
N ASP A 410 22.93 -20.55 32.72
CA ASP A 410 23.43 -19.18 32.69
C ASP A 410 22.35 -18.26 33.27
N VAL A 411 22.76 -17.29 34.09
CA VAL A 411 21.85 -16.27 34.64
C VAL A 411 21.16 -15.46 33.54
N MET A 412 21.81 -15.27 32.39
CA MET A 412 21.22 -14.58 31.24
C MET A 412 20.28 -15.48 30.43
N GLY A 413 20.15 -16.74 30.81
CA GLY A 413 19.14 -17.67 30.29
C GLY A 413 18.13 -17.96 31.38
N SER A 414 17.59 -19.18 31.42
CA SER A 414 16.58 -19.53 32.44
C SER A 414 17.14 -19.76 33.84
N GLY A 415 18.47 -19.87 34.00
CA GLY A 415 19.16 -19.96 35.30
C GLY A 415 18.78 -21.13 36.21
N ASN A 416 17.93 -22.05 35.74
CA ASN A 416 17.24 -23.02 36.58
C ASN A 416 18.11 -24.20 37.04
N LEU A 417 19.29 -24.40 36.44
CA LEU A 417 20.25 -25.47 36.78
C LEU A 417 21.58 -24.92 37.29
N ALA A 418 21.99 -23.74 36.82
CA ALA A 418 23.23 -23.06 37.16
C ALA A 418 23.12 -21.55 36.85
N LEU A 419 23.88 -20.72 37.57
CA LEU A 419 23.80 -19.26 37.46
C LEU A 419 25.09 -18.59 36.96
N HIS A 420 26.24 -19.26 36.92
CA HIS A 420 27.43 -18.62 36.37
C HIS A 420 27.23 -18.22 34.91
N PHE A 421 27.68 -17.01 34.56
CA PHE A 421 27.86 -16.61 33.17
C PHE A 421 28.73 -17.62 32.41
N ASN A 422 28.34 -17.91 31.17
CA ASN A 422 29.13 -18.73 30.25
C ASN A 422 30.47 -18.06 29.87
N ALA A 423 31.37 -18.84 29.29
CA ALA A 423 32.72 -18.44 28.93
C ALA A 423 32.78 -17.27 27.95
N TYR A 424 31.77 -17.10 27.07
CA TYR A 424 31.73 -15.93 26.20
C TYR A 424 31.48 -14.66 27.00
N TYR A 425 30.50 -14.64 27.90
CA TYR A 425 30.23 -13.46 28.72
C TYR A 425 31.38 -13.18 29.71
N LYS A 426 31.97 -14.21 30.32
CA LYS A 426 33.14 -13.98 31.18
C LYS A 426 34.38 -13.50 30.40
N ASP A 427 34.55 -13.89 29.15
CA ASP A 427 35.59 -13.34 28.26
C ASP A 427 35.27 -11.89 27.86
N LEU A 428 34.01 -11.62 27.50
CA LEU A 428 33.49 -10.29 27.20
C LEU A 428 33.74 -9.30 28.35
N PHE A 429 33.50 -9.75 29.58
CA PHE A 429 33.70 -8.96 30.79
C PHE A 429 35.17 -8.86 31.22
N GLY A 430 36.10 -9.54 30.54
CA GLY A 430 37.50 -9.60 30.93
C GLY A 430 37.79 -10.44 32.17
N TRP A 431 36.81 -11.16 32.72
CA TRP A 431 36.98 -12.00 33.92
C TRP A 431 37.79 -13.27 33.66
N LEU A 432 37.96 -13.66 32.39
CA LEU A 432 38.85 -14.75 31.99
C LEU A 432 40.20 -14.28 31.43
N ASN A 433 40.61 -13.04 31.71
CA ASN A 433 41.90 -12.52 31.24
C ASN A 433 43.07 -13.42 31.71
N GLY A 434 43.78 -14.02 30.76
CA GLY A 434 44.84 -15.01 31.02
C GLY A 434 44.35 -16.43 31.40
N ALA A 435 43.04 -16.62 31.63
CA ALA A 435 42.40 -17.92 31.90
C ALA A 435 41.55 -18.42 30.71
N MET A 436 41.64 -17.74 29.56
CA MET A 436 40.99 -18.11 28.30
C MET A 436 42.04 -18.53 27.26
N THR A 437 41.89 -19.70 26.62
CA THR A 437 42.79 -20.11 25.53
C THR A 437 42.16 -19.91 24.15
N THR A 438 42.91 -19.36 23.21
CA THR A 438 42.51 -19.34 21.81
C THR A 438 43.07 -20.57 21.11
N ILE A 439 42.18 -21.45 20.65
CA ILE A 439 42.52 -22.67 19.91
C ILE A 439 42.58 -22.33 18.42
N SER A 440 43.81 -22.21 17.92
CA SER A 440 44.11 -21.94 16.50
C SER A 440 44.83 -23.09 15.80
N LYS A 441 45.08 -24.21 16.49
CA LYS A 441 45.76 -25.39 15.94
C LYS A 441 45.10 -26.68 16.42
N SER A 442 45.18 -27.74 15.62
CA SER A 442 44.80 -29.09 16.07
C SER A 442 45.66 -29.52 17.26
N GLY A 443 45.06 -30.19 18.23
CA GLY A 443 45.76 -30.61 19.44
C GLY A 443 44.86 -31.22 20.50
N THR A 444 45.46 -31.46 21.66
CA THR A 444 44.76 -31.87 22.88
C THR A 444 44.81 -30.69 23.84
N TYR A 445 43.64 -30.31 24.36
CA TYR A 445 43.46 -29.17 25.25
C TYR A 445 42.84 -29.62 26.56
N THR A 446 43.18 -28.95 27.65
CA THR A 446 42.60 -29.17 28.97
C THR A 446 41.99 -27.88 29.48
N LEU A 447 40.76 -27.96 29.96
CA LEU A 447 40.08 -26.88 30.67
C LEU A 447 39.78 -27.33 32.09
N ASN A 448 40.07 -26.47 33.06
CA ASN A 448 39.53 -26.52 34.40
C ASN A 448 38.04 -26.14 34.39
N ALA A 449 37.31 -26.58 35.42
CA ALA A 449 35.94 -26.16 35.65
C ALA A 449 35.86 -24.61 35.70
N ILE A 450 34.85 -24.02 35.08
CA ILE A 450 34.72 -22.56 34.93
C ILE A 450 34.57 -21.86 36.28
N GLU A 451 34.11 -22.57 37.31
CA GLU A 451 33.95 -22.11 38.68
C GLU A 451 35.27 -22.15 39.48
N SER A 452 36.31 -22.81 38.93
CA SER A 452 37.64 -22.88 39.55
C SER A 452 38.28 -21.50 39.69
N GLN A 453 39.09 -21.31 40.74
CA GLN A 453 39.87 -20.08 40.95
C GLN A 453 41.21 -20.05 40.18
N SER A 454 41.60 -21.16 39.53
CA SER A 454 42.89 -21.27 38.83
C SER A 454 42.80 -22.14 37.58
N GLY A 455 43.84 -22.05 36.73
CA GLY A 455 43.95 -22.80 35.48
C GLY A 455 43.16 -22.19 34.32
N MET A 456 43.18 -22.89 33.18
CA MET A 456 42.49 -22.48 31.95
C MET A 456 41.02 -22.84 32.04
N ARG A 457 40.10 -21.88 32.01
CA ARG A 457 38.68 -22.08 32.34
C ARG A 457 37.72 -21.98 31.16
N GLY A 458 38.21 -21.48 30.03
CA GLY A 458 37.48 -21.50 28.78
C GLY A 458 38.41 -21.61 27.58
N ALA A 459 37.84 -22.00 26.44
CA ALA A 459 38.53 -22.00 25.15
C ALA A 459 37.70 -21.37 24.04
N LYS A 460 38.35 -20.64 23.13
CA LYS A 460 37.73 -20.01 21.96
C LYS A 460 38.31 -20.63 20.71
N ILE A 461 37.45 -21.12 19.82
CA ILE A 461 37.82 -21.55 18.47
C ILE A 461 37.32 -20.49 17.50
N GLN A 462 38.27 -19.78 16.88
CA GLN A 462 38.02 -18.75 15.86
C GLN A 462 38.62 -19.21 14.53
N ILE A 463 37.83 -19.25 13.45
CA ILE A 463 38.28 -19.76 12.15
C ILE A 463 38.05 -18.67 11.12
N GLY A 464 39.14 -18.05 10.67
CA GLY A 464 39.05 -16.85 9.82
C GLY A 464 38.11 -15.82 10.45
N ASN A 465 37.17 -15.33 9.65
CA ASN A 465 36.16 -14.35 10.07
C ASN A 465 34.81 -14.99 10.43
N SER A 466 34.74 -16.31 10.63
CA SER A 466 33.47 -16.98 10.97
C SER A 466 33.11 -16.83 12.45
N ALA A 467 31.83 -17.00 12.75
CA ALA A 467 31.31 -17.02 14.12
C ALA A 467 32.07 -18.02 15.03
N PRO A 468 32.62 -17.57 16.19
CA PRO A 468 33.42 -18.42 17.07
C PRO A 468 32.60 -19.43 17.89
N PHE A 469 33.27 -20.50 18.31
CA PHE A 469 32.80 -21.39 19.38
C PHE A 469 33.52 -21.09 20.70
N TYR A 470 32.76 -20.99 21.78
CA TYR A 470 33.26 -20.90 23.15
C TYR A 470 32.98 -22.22 23.86
N LEU A 471 34.02 -22.77 24.49
CA LEU A 471 33.98 -24.04 25.19
C LEU A 471 34.18 -23.82 26.67
N GLU A 472 33.38 -24.52 27.46
CA GLU A 472 33.46 -24.49 28.92
C GLU A 472 33.20 -25.87 29.52
N TYR A 473 33.68 -26.02 30.75
CA TYR A 473 33.45 -27.18 31.59
C TYR A 473 32.87 -26.70 32.90
N ARG A 474 31.78 -27.31 33.37
CA ARG A 474 31.08 -26.86 34.58
C ARG A 474 31.04 -27.94 35.63
N GLN A 475 31.09 -27.55 36.89
CA GLN A 475 31.01 -28.40 38.07
C GLN A 475 30.10 -27.79 39.13
N PRO A 476 29.47 -28.61 40.00
CA PRO A 476 28.55 -28.11 41.02
C PRO A 476 29.29 -27.40 42.16
N ILE A 477 29.77 -26.19 41.90
CA ILE A 477 30.56 -25.35 42.80
C ILE A 477 29.86 -23.99 42.92
N GLY A 478 29.73 -23.49 44.15
CA GLY A 478 29.13 -22.18 44.43
C GLY A 478 27.73 -22.00 43.83
N PHE A 479 27.54 -20.94 43.03
CA PHE A 479 26.29 -20.62 42.33
C PHE A 479 25.96 -21.55 41.15
N ASP A 480 26.72 -22.63 40.96
CA ASP A 480 26.41 -23.73 40.03
C ASP A 480 26.14 -25.07 40.76
N THR A 481 26.08 -25.09 42.10
CA THR A 481 25.90 -26.31 42.92
C THR A 481 24.74 -27.22 42.48
N GLN A 482 23.72 -26.64 41.86
CA GLN A 482 22.52 -27.35 41.44
C GLN A 482 22.65 -28.11 40.12
N LEU A 483 23.80 -28.02 39.46
CA LEU A 483 24.23 -29.00 38.45
C LEU A 483 24.26 -30.44 39.00
N ALA A 484 24.40 -30.62 40.32
CA ALA A 484 24.36 -31.93 40.97
C ALA A 484 22.95 -32.52 41.10
N SER A 485 21.89 -31.71 40.95
CA SER A 485 20.49 -32.15 41.12
C SER A 485 19.96 -32.95 39.93
N VAL A 486 20.55 -32.76 38.74
CA VAL A 486 20.21 -33.53 37.54
C VAL A 486 20.65 -34.98 37.76
N ASN A 487 19.71 -35.93 37.67
CA ASN A 487 19.99 -37.35 37.88
C ASN A 487 19.80 -38.18 36.60
N PRO A 488 20.86 -38.83 36.09
CA PRO A 488 22.26 -38.71 36.51
C PRO A 488 22.87 -37.36 36.07
N PRO A 489 23.97 -36.90 36.70
CA PRO A 489 24.50 -35.54 36.51
C PRO A 489 25.31 -35.40 35.22
N TYR A 490 24.65 -35.60 34.07
CA TYR A 490 25.27 -35.66 32.75
C TYR A 490 26.13 -34.43 32.45
N ASN A 491 25.64 -33.24 32.83
CA ASN A 491 26.27 -31.95 32.56
C ASN A 491 27.62 -31.73 33.25
N THR A 492 27.99 -32.60 34.20
CA THR A 492 29.29 -32.54 34.89
C THR A 492 30.37 -33.38 34.19
N LYS A 493 30.04 -34.04 33.07
CA LYS A 493 30.89 -35.06 32.41
C LYS A 493 31.18 -34.79 30.93
N GLY A 494 30.93 -33.59 30.45
CA GLY A 494 31.19 -33.21 29.05
C GLY A 494 31.46 -31.72 28.86
N LEU A 495 31.69 -31.34 27.60
CA LEU A 495 31.89 -29.95 27.20
C LEU A 495 30.57 -29.27 26.88
N PHE A 496 30.39 -28.05 27.37
CA PHE A 496 29.41 -27.11 26.84
C PHE A 496 30.04 -26.37 25.66
N ILE A 497 29.23 -26.14 24.62
CA ILE A 497 29.67 -25.45 23.40
C ILE A 497 28.67 -24.33 23.11
N ASN A 498 29.11 -23.09 23.29
CA ASN A 498 28.35 -21.90 22.93
C ASN A 498 28.81 -21.40 21.55
N TRP A 499 27.86 -21.17 20.66
CA TRP A 499 28.09 -20.57 19.35
C TRP A 499 27.57 -19.13 19.32
N ILE A 500 28.38 -18.22 18.80
CA ILE A 500 28.06 -16.78 18.79
C ILE A 500 27.79 -16.33 17.37
N GLN A 501 26.53 -16.12 17.00
CA GLN A 501 26.20 -15.52 15.70
C GLN A 501 26.39 -14.00 15.78
N GLU A 502 27.24 -13.44 14.91
CA GLU A 502 27.63 -12.02 14.95
C GLU A 502 26.45 -11.02 14.83
N TRP A 503 25.28 -11.46 14.37
CA TRP A 503 24.11 -10.59 14.15
C TRP A 503 23.09 -10.56 15.30
N ARG A 504 23.22 -11.47 16.28
CA ARG A 504 22.53 -11.45 17.57
C ARG A 504 23.55 -11.88 18.62
N PRO A 505 24.17 -10.95 19.36
CA PRO A 505 25.29 -11.25 20.25
C PRO A 505 24.94 -12.10 21.48
N GLY A 506 23.70 -12.58 21.61
CA GLY A 506 23.32 -13.62 22.56
C GLY A 506 24.00 -14.96 22.27
N THR A 507 24.45 -15.65 23.33
CA THR A 507 25.04 -16.99 23.18
C THR A 507 24.01 -18.01 22.76
N ARG A 508 24.45 -19.03 22.02
CA ARG A 508 23.61 -20.18 21.66
C ARG A 508 24.29 -21.46 22.09
N LEU A 509 23.82 -22.03 23.19
CA LEU A 509 24.24 -23.33 23.64
C LEU A 509 23.78 -24.40 22.65
N LEU A 510 24.73 -25.16 22.12
CA LEU A 510 24.47 -26.27 21.20
C LEU A 510 24.06 -27.52 21.97
N ASP A 511 23.12 -28.29 21.41
CA ASP A 511 22.74 -29.57 22.00
C ASP A 511 23.84 -30.63 21.75
N GLY A 512 24.51 -31.07 22.82
CA GLY A 512 25.50 -32.16 22.77
C GLY A 512 24.92 -33.57 22.78
N SER A 513 23.63 -33.72 23.07
CA SER A 513 22.95 -35.01 23.12
C SER A 513 21.56 -35.04 22.48
N PRO A 514 21.41 -34.56 21.22
CA PRO A 514 20.12 -34.44 20.56
C PRO A 514 19.44 -35.81 20.41
N SER A 515 18.31 -35.98 21.09
CA SER A 515 17.62 -37.27 21.22
C SER A 515 16.12 -37.21 20.87
N SER A 516 15.56 -36.01 20.80
CA SER A 516 14.16 -35.74 20.47
C SER A 516 14.01 -35.00 19.15
N ALA A 517 12.79 -34.93 18.61
CA ALA A 517 12.51 -34.22 17.36
C ALA A 517 12.31 -32.70 17.57
N THR A 518 11.97 -32.28 18.79
CA THR A 518 11.84 -30.90 19.30
C THR A 518 11.17 -30.97 20.68
N ASP A 519 11.94 -30.98 21.77
CA ASP A 519 11.38 -30.87 23.14
C ASP A 519 12.34 -30.05 24.01
N PHE A 520 11.79 -29.09 24.77
CA PHE A 520 12.52 -28.34 25.80
C PHE A 520 13.15 -29.28 26.86
N LEU A 521 12.60 -30.50 27.03
CA LEU A 521 13.14 -31.51 27.95
C LEU A 521 14.47 -32.15 27.51
N ASP A 522 14.86 -32.06 26.23
CA ASP A 522 16.14 -32.62 25.71
C ASP A 522 17.38 -31.88 26.29
N TRP A 523 17.18 -30.67 26.82
CA TRP A 523 18.23 -29.74 27.26
C TRP A 523 18.76 -29.98 28.68
N ASN A 524 18.19 -30.94 29.41
CA ASN A 524 18.75 -31.40 30.69
C ASN A 524 20.12 -32.08 30.52
N ASN A 525 20.56 -32.37 29.29
CA ASN A 525 21.89 -32.90 28.97
C ASN A 525 22.47 -32.23 27.71
N ALA A 526 22.93 -30.98 27.85
CA ALA A 526 23.46 -30.20 26.73
C ALA A 526 24.94 -30.49 26.42
N VAL A 527 25.63 -31.30 27.22
CA VAL A 527 27.07 -31.51 27.07
C VAL A 527 27.44 -32.54 26.02
N PHE A 528 28.68 -32.45 25.50
CA PHE A 528 29.32 -33.46 24.66
C PHE A 528 30.23 -34.39 25.50
N PRO A 529 29.75 -35.56 25.95
CA PRO A 529 30.54 -36.47 26.79
C PRO A 529 31.36 -37.52 26.02
N GLY A 530 32.41 -38.01 26.68
CA GLY A 530 33.14 -39.24 26.31
C GLY A 530 33.59 -39.30 24.85
N LYS A 531 33.18 -40.34 24.12
CA LYS A 531 33.59 -40.60 22.71
C LYS A 531 32.87 -39.72 21.69
N LYS A 532 31.83 -38.96 22.07
CA LYS A 532 31.12 -38.08 21.14
C LYS A 532 32.04 -36.98 20.63
N LYS A 533 31.79 -36.54 19.40
CA LYS A 533 32.50 -35.42 18.77
C LYS A 533 31.49 -34.53 18.10
N TYR A 534 31.65 -33.23 18.25
CA TYR A 534 31.03 -32.26 17.37
C TYR A 534 31.88 -32.12 16.11
N VAL A 535 31.26 -32.15 14.94
CA VAL A 535 31.94 -32.00 13.64
C VAL A 535 31.24 -30.94 12.82
N ASP A 536 31.92 -29.82 12.59
CA ASP A 536 31.58 -28.83 11.58
C ASP A 536 32.51 -29.01 10.39
N GLN A 537 32.10 -29.84 9.44
CA GLN A 537 32.89 -30.10 8.22
C GLN A 537 33.05 -28.84 7.36
N THR A 538 32.12 -27.88 7.45
CA THR A 538 32.13 -26.69 6.61
C THR A 538 33.14 -25.65 7.09
N ARG A 539 33.30 -25.52 8.41
CA ARG A 539 34.37 -24.71 9.03
C ARG A 539 35.65 -25.51 9.30
N GLY A 540 35.65 -26.81 9.02
CA GLY A 540 36.80 -27.68 9.25
C GLY A 540 37.11 -27.91 10.73
N VAL A 541 36.09 -27.94 11.59
CA VAL A 541 36.26 -28.12 13.05
C VAL A 541 35.77 -29.49 13.46
N THR A 542 36.55 -30.16 14.29
CA THR A 542 36.07 -31.25 15.12
C THR A 542 36.43 -30.96 16.56
N ILE A 543 35.43 -30.94 17.45
CA ILE A 543 35.58 -30.75 18.89
C ILE A 543 35.25 -32.08 19.57
N GLY A 544 36.15 -32.55 20.42
CA GLY A 544 36.10 -33.88 21.00
C GLY A 544 36.90 -34.92 20.20
N PRO A 545 37.05 -36.15 20.72
CA PRO A 545 36.35 -36.65 21.90
C PRO A 545 36.96 -36.10 23.18
N VAL A 546 36.21 -36.18 24.27
CA VAL A 546 36.72 -36.00 25.62
C VAL A 546 37.57 -37.24 25.96
N THR A 547 38.86 -37.02 26.23
CA THR A 547 39.83 -38.09 26.50
C THR A 547 40.02 -38.35 27.99
N LYS A 548 39.80 -37.34 28.84
CA LYS A 548 39.85 -37.44 30.30
C LYS A 548 38.87 -36.43 30.89
N VAL A 549 38.15 -36.81 31.93
CA VAL A 549 37.28 -35.91 32.70
C VAL A 549 37.29 -36.33 34.16
N ASP A 550 37.46 -35.36 35.05
CA ASP A 550 37.35 -35.49 36.50
C ASP A 550 36.72 -34.20 37.06
N ASN A 551 36.41 -34.15 38.35
CA ASN A 551 35.67 -33.02 38.93
C ASN A 551 36.46 -31.69 38.96
N GLN A 552 37.67 -31.62 38.41
CA GLN A 552 38.48 -30.39 38.34
C GLN A 552 38.74 -29.97 36.90
N GLN A 553 38.91 -30.92 35.99
CA GLN A 553 39.34 -30.66 34.62
C GLN A 553 38.76 -31.64 33.59
N ILE A 554 38.64 -31.15 32.37
CA ILE A 554 38.29 -31.91 31.18
C ILE A 554 39.39 -31.76 30.12
N THR A 555 39.81 -32.87 29.55
CA THR A 555 40.77 -32.92 28.44
C THR A 555 40.07 -33.45 27.20
N PHE A 556 40.22 -32.75 26.09
CA PHE A 556 39.57 -33.07 24.82
C PHE A 556 40.48 -32.80 23.63
N LYS A 557 40.16 -33.39 22.49
CA LYS A 557 40.86 -33.10 21.23
C LYS A 557 40.10 -32.06 20.43
N VAL A 558 40.86 -31.20 19.75
CA VAL A 558 40.35 -30.37 18.67
C VAL A 558 41.14 -30.70 17.42
N ASN A 559 40.44 -30.96 16.32
CA ASN A 559 41.05 -31.06 15.01
C ASN A 559 40.53 -29.90 14.14
N LEU A 560 41.45 -29.05 13.71
CA LEU A 560 41.22 -28.00 12.75
C LEU A 560 41.82 -28.44 11.41
N THR A 561 40.97 -28.58 10.41
CA THR A 561 41.38 -28.74 9.03
C THR A 561 41.12 -27.45 8.28
N ALA A 562 41.83 -27.22 7.18
CA ALA A 562 41.48 -26.11 6.30
C ALA A 562 39.98 -26.21 5.96
N PRO A 563 39.19 -25.16 6.18
CA PRO A 563 37.76 -25.20 5.91
C PRO A 563 37.57 -25.52 4.43
N ALA A 564 36.78 -26.55 4.13
CA ALA A 564 36.52 -26.95 2.76
C ALA A 564 35.57 -25.93 2.13
N CYS A 565 36.10 -25.08 1.24
CA CYS A 565 35.25 -24.23 0.41
C CYS A 565 34.47 -25.12 -0.55
N GLN A 566 33.17 -25.27 -0.29
CA GLN A 566 32.23 -25.94 -1.17
C GLN A 566 31.47 -24.87 -1.92
N GLN A 567 31.83 -24.71 -3.19
CA GLN A 567 31.18 -23.74 -4.06
C GLN A 567 29.83 -24.29 -4.53
N ASN A 568 28.76 -23.51 -4.44
CA ASN A 568 27.41 -23.88 -4.85
C ASN A 568 26.84 -22.86 -5.85
N LYS A 569 25.75 -23.25 -6.52
CA LYS A 569 24.98 -22.30 -7.33
C LYS A 569 24.27 -21.31 -6.39
N PRO A 570 24.11 -20.02 -6.77
CA PRO A 570 23.28 -19.11 -5.98
C PRO A 570 21.85 -19.63 -5.85
N ASN A 571 21.23 -19.41 -4.69
CA ASN A 571 19.77 -19.52 -4.62
C ASN A 571 19.15 -18.26 -5.24
N VAL A 572 18.11 -18.43 -6.04
CA VAL A 572 17.35 -17.32 -6.64
C VAL A 572 15.87 -17.62 -6.53
N GLU A 573 15.17 -16.81 -5.74
CA GLU A 573 13.73 -16.92 -5.56
C GLU A 573 13.04 -15.71 -6.16
N SER A 574 12.03 -15.91 -7.00
CA SER A 574 11.21 -14.83 -7.55
C SER A 574 9.95 -14.67 -6.73
N TYR A 575 9.47 -13.44 -6.65
CA TYR A 575 8.13 -13.14 -6.18
C TYR A 575 7.33 -12.36 -7.25
N PRO A 576 6.12 -12.83 -7.62
CA PRO A 576 5.56 -14.14 -7.30
C PRO A 576 6.46 -15.26 -7.86
N SER A 577 6.32 -16.46 -7.28
CA SER A 577 7.13 -17.63 -7.63
C SER A 577 7.16 -17.85 -9.14
N SER A 578 8.31 -18.28 -9.67
CA SER A 578 8.47 -18.65 -11.09
C SER A 578 7.55 -19.78 -11.55
N GLN A 579 6.85 -20.44 -10.63
CA GLN A 579 5.83 -21.44 -10.92
C GLN A 579 4.51 -20.81 -11.42
N PHE A 580 4.28 -19.52 -11.18
CA PHE A 580 3.06 -18.82 -11.59
C PHE A 580 3.34 -17.83 -12.73
N PRO A 581 2.49 -17.81 -13.76
CA PRO A 581 2.61 -16.83 -14.82
C PRO A 581 2.16 -15.44 -14.36
N TYR A 582 2.79 -14.40 -14.89
CA TYR A 582 2.27 -13.04 -14.87
C TYR A 582 1.18 -12.89 -15.93
N TYR A 583 0.02 -12.42 -15.51
CA TYR A 583 -1.06 -12.05 -16.41
C TYR A 583 -0.94 -10.56 -16.74
N ALA A 584 -0.65 -10.26 -17.99
CA ALA A 584 -0.39 -8.90 -18.47
C ALA A 584 -1.17 -8.61 -19.76
N TYR A 585 -1.16 -7.36 -20.19
CA TYR A 585 -1.87 -6.90 -21.40
C TYR A 585 -0.98 -5.92 -22.18
N PRO A 586 -1.25 -5.69 -23.47
CA PRO A 586 -0.45 -4.76 -24.27
C PRO A 586 -0.36 -3.37 -23.63
N GLY A 587 0.85 -2.83 -23.52
CA GLY A 587 1.12 -1.54 -22.87
C GLY A 587 1.24 -1.58 -21.33
N SER A 588 1.02 -2.74 -20.69
CA SER A 588 1.12 -2.83 -19.22
C SER A 588 2.56 -2.73 -18.72
N ILE A 589 2.73 -2.18 -17.52
CA ILE A 589 4.01 -2.16 -16.80
C ILE A 589 3.87 -3.13 -15.64
N ASN A 590 4.74 -4.14 -15.60
CA ASN A 590 4.72 -5.18 -14.58
C ASN A 590 6.06 -5.17 -13.86
N TRP A 591 6.02 -5.33 -12.56
CA TRP A 591 7.21 -5.34 -11.71
C TRP A 591 7.62 -6.76 -11.40
N HIS A 592 8.92 -6.99 -11.29
CA HIS A 592 9.49 -8.28 -10.98
C HIS A 592 10.47 -8.15 -9.82
N SER A 593 10.35 -9.06 -8.85
CA SER A 593 11.14 -9.05 -7.62
C SER A 593 11.80 -10.41 -7.45
N PHE A 594 13.08 -10.46 -7.07
CA PHE A 594 13.78 -11.72 -6.80
C PHE A 594 14.88 -11.56 -5.76
N SER A 595 15.23 -12.65 -5.09
CA SER A 595 16.32 -12.73 -4.12
C SER A 595 17.57 -13.40 -4.70
N VAL A 596 18.73 -13.10 -4.12
CA VAL A 596 19.99 -13.78 -4.38
C VAL A 596 20.62 -14.18 -3.06
N GLN A 597 20.85 -15.47 -2.87
CA GLN A 597 21.59 -16.00 -1.72
C GLN A 597 22.89 -16.65 -2.18
N ASN A 598 23.96 -16.39 -1.44
CA ASN A 598 25.18 -17.17 -1.57
C ASN A 598 25.04 -18.49 -0.82
N LEU A 599 25.06 -19.61 -1.54
CA LEU A 599 25.01 -20.95 -0.95
C LEU A 599 26.39 -21.62 -0.84
N ASP A 600 27.48 -20.91 -1.16
CA ASP A 600 28.83 -21.39 -0.89
C ASP A 600 28.97 -21.72 0.61
N SER A 601 29.83 -22.66 1.00
CA SER A 601 30.04 -22.97 2.42
C SER A 601 30.74 -21.80 3.15
N PRO A 602 30.60 -21.66 4.49
CA PRO A 602 31.33 -20.64 5.27
C PRO A 602 32.86 -20.67 5.13
N GLY A 603 33.41 -21.79 4.63
CA GLY A 603 34.83 -21.90 4.28
C GLY A 603 35.24 -21.14 3.02
N CYS A 604 34.29 -20.62 2.24
CA CYS A 604 34.55 -19.83 1.05
C CYS A 604 34.67 -18.33 1.37
N PRO A 605 35.52 -17.57 0.63
CA PRO A 605 35.52 -16.11 0.72
C PRO A 605 34.20 -15.53 0.21
N ASN A 606 33.97 -14.23 0.47
CA ASN A 606 32.84 -13.51 -0.13
C ASN A 606 32.82 -13.67 -1.65
N SER A 607 31.68 -14.06 -2.19
CA SER A 607 31.50 -14.27 -3.63
C SER A 607 30.96 -13.03 -4.30
N LEU A 608 31.50 -12.69 -5.46
CA LEU A 608 31.07 -11.58 -6.30
C LEU A 608 29.94 -12.06 -7.22
N PHE A 609 28.76 -11.47 -7.11
CA PHE A 609 27.60 -11.80 -7.93
C PHE A 609 27.33 -10.75 -8.99
N LYS A 610 26.79 -11.17 -10.13
CA LYS A 610 26.29 -10.30 -11.20
C LYS A 610 24.94 -10.80 -11.68
N VAL A 611 23.95 -9.93 -11.67
CA VAL A 611 22.61 -10.24 -12.18
C VAL A 611 22.42 -9.66 -13.57
N ASN A 612 21.74 -10.40 -14.44
CA ASN A 612 21.27 -9.92 -15.74
C ASN A 612 19.81 -10.34 -15.92
N ALA A 613 18.96 -9.42 -16.39
CA ALA A 613 17.60 -9.72 -16.82
C ALA A 613 17.51 -9.66 -18.34
N THR A 614 16.78 -10.60 -18.94
CA THR A 614 16.52 -10.67 -20.38
C THR A 614 15.02 -10.72 -20.61
N THR A 615 14.52 -9.83 -21.46
CA THR A 615 13.11 -9.78 -21.89
C THR A 615 12.97 -10.18 -23.37
N PRO A 616 11.75 -10.46 -23.84
CA PRO A 616 11.49 -10.61 -25.27
C PRO A 616 11.92 -9.38 -26.06
N GLU A 617 12.20 -9.56 -27.34
CA GLU A 617 12.61 -8.48 -28.24
C GLU A 617 11.56 -7.37 -28.30
N GLY A 618 12.00 -6.11 -28.29
CA GLY A 618 11.12 -4.94 -28.30
C GLY A 618 10.46 -4.59 -26.96
N TRP A 619 10.51 -5.48 -25.95
CA TRP A 619 10.04 -5.17 -24.61
C TRP A 619 11.07 -4.27 -23.91
N LEU A 620 10.58 -3.19 -23.30
CA LEU A 620 11.43 -2.31 -22.51
C LEU A 620 11.46 -2.84 -21.09
N TYR A 621 12.64 -3.09 -20.55
CA TYR A 621 12.80 -3.21 -19.11
C TYR A 621 13.67 -2.06 -18.62
N GLN A 622 13.22 -1.40 -17.57
CA GLN A 622 13.99 -0.37 -16.92
C GLN A 622 14.38 -0.87 -15.54
N ASN A 623 15.68 -0.76 -15.28
CA ASN A 623 16.21 -0.99 -13.95
C ASN A 623 15.77 0.19 -13.11
N VAL A 624 14.95 -0.08 -12.12
CA VAL A 624 14.39 0.98 -11.28
C VAL A 624 15.47 1.50 -10.33
N GLU A 625 16.54 0.74 -10.10
CA GLU A 625 17.52 1.05 -9.05
C GLU A 625 18.93 1.40 -9.56
N GLY A 626 19.22 1.26 -10.87
CA GLY A 626 20.62 1.16 -11.32
C GLY A 626 21.40 -0.01 -10.68
N LYS A 627 20.74 -0.93 -9.95
CA LYS A 627 21.36 -2.08 -9.26
C LYS A 627 21.44 -3.34 -10.13
N ILE A 628 20.48 -3.56 -11.04
CA ILE A 628 20.54 -4.70 -12.00
C ILE A 628 21.38 -4.36 -13.24
N ALA A 629 21.30 -3.12 -13.75
CA ALA A 629 22.24 -2.66 -14.77
C ALA A 629 23.54 -2.16 -14.13
N LYS A 630 24.51 -3.07 -14.02
CA LYS A 630 25.97 -2.83 -13.87
C LYS A 630 26.61 -2.90 -12.47
N LYS A 631 25.94 -3.32 -11.39
CA LYS A 631 26.64 -3.50 -10.11
C LYS A 631 26.84 -4.96 -9.77
N SER A 632 28.08 -5.42 -9.88
CA SER A 632 28.49 -6.62 -9.16
C SER A 632 28.49 -6.32 -7.66
N PHE A 633 28.05 -7.25 -6.83
CA PHE A 633 27.99 -7.11 -5.37
C PHE A 633 28.57 -8.33 -4.68
N TYR A 634 29.16 -8.14 -3.50
CA TYR A 634 29.71 -9.23 -2.71
C TYR A 634 28.67 -9.75 -1.72
N LEU A 635 28.53 -11.09 -1.64
CA LEU A 635 27.79 -11.76 -0.57
C LEU A 635 28.66 -12.80 0.12
N SER A 636 28.66 -12.77 1.45
CA SER A 636 29.21 -13.86 2.26
C SER A 636 28.25 -15.06 2.26
N PRO A 637 28.76 -16.30 2.31
CA PRO A 637 28.01 -17.51 2.67
C PRO A 637 27.07 -17.39 3.88
N GLU A 638 27.42 -16.53 4.83
CA GLU A 638 26.70 -16.38 6.11
C GLU A 638 25.68 -15.22 6.07
N ASN A 639 25.55 -14.52 4.93
CA ASN A 639 24.56 -13.46 4.76
C ASN A 639 23.18 -14.01 4.37
N TYR A 640 22.13 -13.32 4.81
CA TYR A 640 20.77 -13.53 4.31
C TYR A 640 20.66 -13.21 2.80
N PRO A 641 19.63 -13.75 2.10
CA PRO A 641 19.35 -13.40 0.71
C PRO A 641 19.16 -11.89 0.52
N VAL A 642 19.68 -11.34 -0.59
CA VAL A 642 19.49 -9.93 -0.98
C VAL A 642 18.46 -9.85 -2.10
N TRP A 643 17.44 -8.99 -1.94
CA TRP A 643 16.38 -8.81 -2.91
C TRP A 643 16.65 -7.66 -3.90
N PHE A 644 16.13 -7.82 -5.12
CA PHE A 644 16.26 -6.92 -6.26
C PHE A 644 14.92 -6.77 -6.98
N ASN A 645 14.71 -5.61 -7.60
CA ASN A 645 13.48 -5.31 -8.33
C ASN A 645 13.75 -4.68 -9.70
N PHE A 646 12.95 -5.03 -10.72
CA PHE A 646 12.92 -4.32 -12.01
C PHE A 646 11.52 -4.23 -12.60
N GLN A 647 11.33 -3.31 -13.55
CA GLN A 647 10.10 -3.18 -14.32
C GLN A 647 10.26 -3.76 -15.72
N VAL A 648 9.19 -4.38 -16.19
CA VAL A 648 9.00 -4.84 -17.57
C VAL A 648 7.78 -4.13 -18.15
N LYS A 649 8.01 -3.26 -19.13
CA LYS A 649 6.97 -2.63 -19.94
C LYS A 649 6.71 -3.47 -21.18
N VAL A 650 5.47 -3.97 -21.25
CA VAL A 650 4.95 -4.72 -22.39
C VAL A 650 4.65 -3.74 -23.54
N PRO A 651 5.11 -4.00 -24.77
CA PRO A 651 4.79 -3.17 -25.93
C PRO A 651 3.27 -3.01 -26.14
N GLU A 652 2.84 -1.88 -26.71
CA GLU A 652 1.41 -1.62 -26.96
C GLU A 652 0.82 -2.47 -28.09
N ASP A 653 1.67 -3.00 -28.96
CA ASP A 653 1.35 -3.75 -30.18
C ASP A 653 1.66 -5.25 -30.06
N VAL A 654 2.04 -5.72 -28.86
CA VAL A 654 2.33 -7.13 -28.64
C VAL A 654 1.09 -7.99 -28.91
N LEU A 655 1.28 -9.15 -29.55
CA LEU A 655 0.21 -10.09 -29.80
C LEU A 655 -0.11 -10.90 -28.52
N PRO A 656 -1.38 -11.30 -28.29
CA PRO A 656 -1.72 -12.23 -27.24
C PRO A 656 -0.92 -13.53 -27.34
N GLY A 657 -0.46 -14.05 -26.20
CA GLY A 657 0.39 -15.23 -26.15
C GLY A 657 1.23 -15.30 -24.89
N THR A 658 2.06 -16.34 -24.82
CA THR A 658 2.96 -16.57 -23.68
C THR A 658 4.39 -16.17 -24.03
N TYR A 659 5.02 -15.37 -23.18
CA TYR A 659 6.38 -14.85 -23.35
C TYR A 659 7.23 -15.14 -22.11
N GLU A 660 8.55 -15.19 -22.25
CA GLU A 660 9.45 -15.48 -21.12
C GLU A 660 10.29 -14.27 -20.75
N VAL A 661 10.35 -13.96 -19.45
CA VAL A 661 11.34 -13.06 -18.86
C VAL A 661 12.30 -13.89 -18.02
N LYS A 662 13.60 -13.71 -18.23
CA LYS A 662 14.66 -14.52 -17.59
C LYS A 662 15.54 -13.65 -16.72
N THR A 663 15.80 -14.10 -15.51
CA THR A 663 16.76 -13.51 -14.58
C THR A 663 17.91 -14.50 -14.38
N VAL A 664 19.12 -14.10 -14.77
CA VAL A 664 20.34 -14.90 -14.65
C VAL A 664 21.24 -14.29 -13.60
N VAL A 665 21.49 -15.04 -12.53
CA VAL A 665 22.39 -14.65 -11.44
C VAL A 665 23.67 -15.46 -11.56
N ASN A 666 24.77 -14.77 -11.82
CA ASN A 666 26.09 -15.36 -11.96
C ASN A 666 26.91 -15.10 -10.70
N ASN A 667 27.41 -16.14 -10.06
CA ASN A 667 28.51 -16.03 -9.13
C ASN A 667 29.80 -15.95 -9.94
N LEU A 668 30.37 -14.76 -10.06
CA LEU A 668 31.60 -14.50 -10.81
C LEU A 668 32.85 -15.07 -10.11
N THR A 669 32.77 -15.33 -8.81
CA THR A 669 33.89 -15.93 -8.05
C THR A 669 34.05 -17.41 -8.38
N ASN A 670 32.96 -18.16 -8.50
CA ASN A 670 33.00 -19.61 -8.75
C ASN A 670 32.51 -20.03 -10.16
N GLY A 671 32.04 -19.08 -10.97
CA GLY A 671 31.54 -19.31 -12.33
C GLY A 671 30.17 -20.01 -12.42
N LYS A 672 29.53 -20.33 -11.29
CA LYS A 672 28.22 -20.98 -11.26
C LYS A 672 27.10 -19.96 -11.40
N SER A 673 26.01 -20.35 -12.05
CA SER A 673 24.86 -19.49 -12.27
C SER A 673 23.54 -20.20 -11.99
N THR A 674 22.54 -19.40 -11.62
CA THR A 674 21.15 -19.82 -11.51
C THR A 674 20.31 -18.93 -12.41
N THR A 675 19.47 -19.56 -13.23
CA THR A 675 18.54 -18.87 -14.12
C THR A 675 17.13 -19.13 -13.63
N GLN A 676 16.38 -18.07 -13.45
CA GLN A 676 14.96 -18.11 -13.17
C GLN A 676 14.18 -17.60 -14.38
N THR A 677 13.16 -18.34 -14.79
CA THR A 677 12.29 -17.97 -15.90
C THR A 677 10.89 -17.73 -15.37
N VAL A 678 10.29 -16.62 -15.75
CA VAL A 678 8.90 -16.29 -15.43
C VAL A 678 8.11 -16.16 -16.74
N GLN A 679 6.95 -16.79 -16.77
CA GLN A 679 6.04 -16.75 -17.91
C GLN A 679 5.16 -15.50 -17.83
N TYR A 680 4.98 -14.82 -18.95
CA TYR A 680 4.06 -13.69 -19.14
C TYR A 680 2.96 -14.13 -20.10
N ILE A 681 1.74 -14.27 -19.60
CA ILE A 681 0.55 -14.52 -20.41
C ILE A 681 -0.06 -13.17 -20.76
N ILE A 682 0.06 -12.81 -22.04
CA ILE A 682 -0.51 -11.59 -22.61
C ILE A 682 -1.90 -11.88 -23.14
N ASP A 683 -2.90 -11.20 -22.59
CA ASP A 683 -4.29 -11.23 -23.07
C ASP A 683 -4.93 -9.85 -22.84
N GLN A 684 -5.67 -9.37 -23.84
CA GLN A 684 -6.47 -8.14 -23.72
C GLN A 684 -7.56 -8.25 -22.65
N SER A 685 -8.02 -9.46 -22.33
CA SER A 685 -9.01 -9.69 -21.26
C SER A 685 -8.52 -9.21 -19.88
N PHE A 686 -7.20 -9.19 -19.65
CA PHE A 686 -6.59 -8.66 -18.43
C PHE A 686 -6.45 -7.12 -18.45
N GLY A 687 -6.71 -6.47 -19.58
CA GLY A 687 -6.65 -5.02 -19.74
C GLY A 687 -7.94 -4.29 -19.31
N PRO A 688 -8.06 -2.99 -19.65
CA PRO A 688 -9.30 -2.24 -19.50
C PRO A 688 -10.43 -2.87 -20.33
N GLN A 689 -11.59 -3.03 -19.72
CA GLN A 689 -12.82 -3.58 -20.30
C GLN A 689 -13.91 -2.53 -20.19
N VAL A 690 -14.68 -2.33 -21.26
CA VAL A 690 -15.82 -1.41 -21.29
C VAL A 690 -17.11 -2.20 -21.11
N ILE A 691 -17.92 -1.79 -20.13
CA ILE A 691 -19.23 -2.35 -19.82
C ILE A 691 -20.28 -1.30 -20.16
N VAL A 692 -21.19 -1.62 -21.07
CA VAL A 692 -22.37 -0.78 -21.34
C VAL A 692 -23.50 -1.24 -20.41
N ILE A 693 -23.89 -0.36 -19.50
CA ILE A 693 -24.90 -0.60 -18.46
C ILE A 693 -26.30 -0.40 -19.03
N ASN A 694 -26.48 0.68 -19.82
CA ASN A 694 -27.74 1.00 -20.48
C ASN A 694 -27.52 1.40 -21.95
N PRO A 695 -28.40 0.99 -22.88
CA PRO A 695 -29.64 0.23 -22.66
C PRO A 695 -29.38 -1.22 -22.24
N SER A 696 -30.20 -1.75 -21.32
CA SER A 696 -30.13 -3.17 -20.93
C SER A 696 -30.60 -4.07 -22.07
N ALA A 697 -30.17 -5.33 -22.07
CA ALA A 697 -30.67 -6.33 -23.00
C ALA A 697 -32.21 -6.42 -22.92
N GLY A 698 -32.88 -6.43 -24.07
CA GLY A 698 -34.33 -6.50 -24.18
C GLY A 698 -35.08 -5.19 -23.88
N ALA A 699 -34.38 -4.08 -23.61
CA ALA A 699 -35.02 -2.79 -23.44
C ALA A 699 -35.86 -2.39 -24.67
N GLN A 700 -36.97 -1.70 -24.45
CA GLN A 700 -37.78 -1.11 -25.51
C GLN A 700 -37.65 0.41 -25.43
N LEU A 701 -36.98 1.00 -26.42
CA LEU A 701 -36.81 2.43 -26.53
C LEU A 701 -37.81 3.00 -27.53
N VAL A 702 -38.21 4.26 -27.35
CA VAL A 702 -39.16 4.93 -28.24
C VAL A 702 -38.46 6.04 -28.99
N ALA A 703 -38.55 6.01 -30.33
CA ALA A 703 -38.01 7.06 -31.20
C ALA A 703 -38.58 8.44 -30.84
N GLY A 704 -37.73 9.46 -30.79
CA GLY A 704 -38.07 10.81 -30.37
C GLY A 704 -38.13 11.05 -28.86
N LYS A 705 -38.02 10.00 -28.03
CA LYS A 705 -37.95 10.14 -26.56
C LYS A 705 -36.50 10.13 -26.08
N LYS A 706 -36.27 10.75 -24.92
CA LYS A 706 -34.99 10.69 -24.22
C LYS A 706 -34.86 9.35 -23.50
N THR A 707 -33.66 8.79 -23.56
CA THR A 707 -33.22 7.62 -22.79
C THR A 707 -31.82 7.89 -22.24
N THR A 708 -31.38 7.08 -21.28
CA THR A 708 -30.02 7.19 -20.73
C THR A 708 -29.16 6.07 -21.30
N VAL A 709 -28.03 6.45 -21.90
CA VAL A 709 -26.95 5.53 -22.23
C VAL A 709 -25.92 5.62 -21.11
N ALA A 710 -25.54 4.50 -20.49
CA ALA A 710 -24.62 4.49 -19.36
C ALA A 710 -23.54 3.43 -19.56
N TRP A 711 -22.31 3.75 -19.18
CA TRP A 711 -21.15 2.88 -19.38
C TRP A 711 -20.14 3.06 -18.25
N GLN A 712 -19.31 2.04 -18.07
CA GLN A 712 -18.19 2.05 -17.13
C GLN A 712 -17.05 1.19 -17.64
N THR A 713 -15.85 1.43 -17.14
CA THR A 713 -14.65 0.64 -17.36
C THR A 713 -14.27 -0.12 -16.09
N ASN A 714 -13.78 -1.36 -16.21
CA ASN A 714 -13.25 -2.11 -15.04
C ASN A 714 -11.91 -1.56 -14.51
N LYS A 715 -11.21 -0.74 -15.30
CA LYS A 715 -9.93 -0.10 -14.97
C LYS A 715 -9.95 1.33 -15.46
N ASN A 716 -9.48 2.26 -14.63
CA ASN A 716 -9.35 3.65 -15.03
C ASN A 716 -8.25 3.80 -16.09
N VAL A 717 -8.56 4.40 -17.25
CA VAL A 717 -7.59 4.69 -18.30
C VAL A 717 -7.47 6.20 -18.44
N ARG A 718 -6.49 6.79 -17.75
CA ARG A 718 -6.26 8.24 -17.72
C ARG A 718 -6.00 8.81 -19.13
N GLY A 719 -6.64 9.94 -19.43
CA GLY A 719 -6.59 10.58 -20.74
C GLY A 719 -7.40 9.86 -21.83
N ALA A 720 -8.04 8.72 -21.54
CA ALA A 720 -8.92 8.08 -22.49
C ALA A 720 -10.28 8.79 -22.57
N LYS A 721 -10.93 8.66 -23.73
CA LYS A 721 -12.27 9.16 -24.00
C LYS A 721 -13.17 8.04 -24.50
N MET A 722 -14.46 8.15 -24.23
CA MET A 722 -15.47 7.20 -24.68
C MET A 722 -16.25 7.74 -25.87
N ASP A 723 -16.29 6.96 -26.94
CA ASP A 723 -17.18 7.20 -28.08
C ASP A 723 -18.32 6.19 -28.04
N LEU A 724 -19.56 6.68 -28.04
CA LEU A 724 -20.76 5.85 -28.08
C LEU A 724 -21.38 5.87 -29.47
N LYS A 725 -21.74 4.69 -29.97
CA LYS A 725 -22.34 4.50 -31.29
C LYS A 725 -23.55 3.59 -31.21
N LEU A 726 -24.57 3.86 -32.01
CA LEU A 726 -25.71 2.99 -32.23
C LEU A 726 -25.40 2.06 -33.40
N GLY A 727 -25.39 0.75 -33.15
CA GLY A 727 -25.35 -0.28 -34.18
C GLY A 727 -26.72 -0.94 -34.35
N GLY A 728 -27.07 -1.27 -35.60
CA GLY A 728 -28.35 -1.91 -35.95
C GLY A 728 -28.66 -1.75 -37.44
N GLU A 729 -29.49 -2.64 -37.98
CA GLU A 729 -29.89 -2.60 -39.40
C GLU A 729 -28.71 -2.48 -40.41
N ASN A 730 -27.61 -3.19 -40.15
CA ASN A 730 -26.37 -3.16 -40.96
C ASN A 730 -25.69 -1.78 -41.04
N SER A 731 -25.96 -0.88 -40.11
CA SER A 731 -25.32 0.44 -40.03
C SER A 731 -24.80 0.73 -38.62
N VAL A 732 -23.84 1.66 -38.53
CA VAL A 732 -23.33 2.20 -37.26
C VAL A 732 -23.34 3.72 -37.36
N SER A 733 -23.92 4.38 -36.36
CA SER A 733 -24.00 5.85 -36.28
C SER A 733 -23.54 6.34 -34.91
N ASN A 734 -23.01 7.56 -34.83
CA ASN A 734 -22.53 8.11 -33.56
C ASN A 734 -23.72 8.57 -32.69
N ILE A 735 -23.70 8.20 -31.42
CA ILE A 735 -24.59 8.75 -30.38
C ILE A 735 -23.95 10.00 -29.79
N VAL A 736 -22.73 9.85 -29.28
CA VAL A 736 -21.93 10.93 -28.69
C VAL A 736 -20.46 10.54 -28.72
N LEU A 737 -19.56 11.53 -28.87
CA LEU A 737 -18.12 11.32 -28.93
C LEU A 737 -17.41 12.00 -27.76
N ASN A 738 -16.18 11.58 -27.49
CA ASN A 738 -15.24 12.20 -26.58
C ASN A 738 -15.73 12.33 -25.12
N GLN A 739 -16.54 11.38 -24.66
CA GLN A 739 -17.07 11.37 -23.30
C GLN A 739 -16.03 10.88 -22.28
N ALA A 740 -16.32 11.03 -20.98
CA ALA A 740 -15.49 10.45 -19.93
C ALA A 740 -15.50 8.91 -19.99
N PRO A 741 -14.42 8.21 -19.58
CA PRO A 741 -14.36 6.74 -19.57
C PRO A 741 -15.48 6.06 -18.78
N ASN A 742 -16.02 6.73 -17.74
CA ASN A 742 -17.17 6.30 -16.95
C ASN A 742 -18.22 7.39 -16.97
N GLY A 743 -19.50 7.04 -17.14
CA GLY A 743 -20.56 8.04 -17.05
C GLY A 743 -21.88 7.61 -17.65
N SER A 744 -22.74 8.61 -17.84
CA SER A 744 -24.00 8.46 -18.53
C SER A 744 -24.29 9.68 -19.41
N PHE A 745 -25.08 9.45 -20.45
CA PHE A 745 -25.48 10.46 -21.42
C PHE A 745 -26.98 10.37 -21.69
N SER A 746 -27.67 11.50 -21.61
CA SER A 746 -29.08 11.58 -22.00
C SER A 746 -29.18 11.68 -23.51
N TRP A 747 -29.54 10.57 -24.14
CA TRP A 747 -29.66 10.43 -25.59
C TRP A 747 -31.12 10.56 -26.01
N THR A 748 -31.43 11.46 -26.94
CA THR A 748 -32.71 11.44 -27.66
C THR A 748 -32.59 10.49 -28.84
N VAL A 749 -33.37 9.42 -28.83
CA VAL A 749 -33.43 8.48 -29.97
C VAL A 749 -33.94 9.26 -31.18
N PRO A 750 -33.22 9.29 -32.32
CA PRO A 750 -33.67 10.06 -33.48
C PRO A 750 -35.07 9.65 -33.95
N LYS A 751 -35.90 10.63 -34.33
CA LYS A 751 -37.31 10.38 -34.71
C LYS A 751 -37.42 9.51 -35.97
N GLU A 752 -36.41 9.55 -36.82
CA GLU A 752 -36.27 8.82 -38.07
C GLU A 752 -35.80 7.37 -37.88
N THR A 753 -35.32 6.98 -36.70
CA THR A 753 -34.85 5.62 -36.43
C THR A 753 -35.97 4.61 -36.68
N LYS A 754 -35.71 3.60 -37.50
CA LYS A 754 -36.70 2.60 -37.92
C LYS A 754 -37.03 1.65 -36.77
N GLU A 755 -38.24 1.09 -36.81
CA GLU A 755 -38.66 0.08 -35.83
C GLU A 755 -37.95 -1.24 -36.12
N ALA A 756 -37.09 -1.68 -35.18
CA ALA A 756 -36.43 -2.98 -35.24
C ALA A 756 -36.01 -3.45 -33.84
N SER A 757 -35.65 -4.74 -33.73
CA SER A 757 -35.33 -5.42 -32.47
C SER A 757 -33.86 -5.83 -32.32
N ASN A 758 -32.98 -5.36 -33.21
CA ASN A 758 -31.58 -5.77 -33.28
C ASN A 758 -30.59 -4.61 -33.05
N TYR A 759 -31.03 -3.54 -32.37
CA TYR A 759 -30.17 -2.42 -32.03
C TYR A 759 -29.28 -2.73 -30.84
N TYR A 760 -28.13 -2.07 -30.76
CA TYR A 760 -27.16 -2.18 -29.68
C TYR A 760 -26.30 -0.92 -29.61
N VAL A 761 -25.72 -0.63 -28.44
CA VAL A 761 -24.75 0.45 -28.27
C VAL A 761 -23.34 -0.15 -28.28
N ILE A 762 -22.45 0.45 -29.06
CA ILE A 762 -21.00 0.22 -29.03
C ILE A 762 -20.38 1.36 -28.22
N ALA A 763 -19.45 1.04 -27.34
CA ALA A 763 -18.70 1.99 -26.52
C ALA A 763 -17.20 1.76 -26.74
N ASP A 764 -16.57 2.62 -27.54
CA ASP A 764 -15.15 2.57 -27.87
C ASP A 764 -14.36 3.48 -26.93
N LEU A 765 -13.54 2.88 -26.06
CA LEU A 765 -12.58 3.60 -25.23
C LEU A 765 -11.32 3.91 -26.07
N LYS A 766 -11.01 5.20 -26.23
CA LYS A 766 -9.91 5.68 -27.06
C LYS A 766 -8.87 6.43 -26.25
N LYS A 767 -7.58 6.17 -26.49
CA LYS A 767 -6.45 6.97 -26.00
C LYS A 767 -5.56 7.32 -27.19
N ASN A 768 -5.18 8.59 -27.33
CA ASN A 768 -4.39 9.08 -28.48
C ASN A 768 -4.97 8.66 -29.84
N ASN A 769 -6.30 8.78 -30.00
CA ASN A 769 -7.08 8.35 -31.18
C ASN A 769 -7.02 6.85 -31.53
N LYS A 770 -6.39 5.99 -30.71
CA LYS A 770 -6.44 4.53 -30.87
C LYS A 770 -7.47 3.93 -29.91
N ILE A 771 -8.24 2.95 -30.39
CA ILE A 771 -9.16 2.18 -29.54
C ILE A 771 -8.31 1.26 -28.66
N VAL A 772 -8.41 1.45 -27.34
CA VAL A 772 -7.70 0.64 -26.34
C VAL A 772 -8.60 -0.44 -25.72
N SER A 773 -9.92 -0.25 -25.81
CA SER A 773 -10.93 -1.25 -25.42
C SER A 773 -12.26 -0.89 -26.07
N SER A 774 -13.13 -1.88 -26.31
CA SER A 774 -14.48 -1.66 -26.82
C SER A 774 -15.47 -2.57 -26.11
N GLY A 775 -16.66 -2.04 -25.83
CA GLY A 775 -17.76 -2.75 -25.18
C GLY A 775 -19.02 -2.65 -26.00
N ARG A 776 -19.95 -3.58 -25.80
CA ARG A 776 -21.24 -3.59 -26.49
C ARG A 776 -22.37 -3.88 -25.51
N SER A 777 -23.49 -3.19 -25.63
CA SER A 777 -24.71 -3.53 -24.89
C SER A 777 -25.30 -4.85 -25.36
N GLY A 778 -26.22 -5.41 -24.57
CA GLY A 778 -27.18 -6.39 -25.09
C GLY A 778 -28.03 -5.78 -26.21
N ILE A 779 -28.67 -6.64 -27.01
CA ILE A 779 -29.61 -6.20 -28.05
C ILE A 779 -30.88 -5.60 -27.41
N PHE A 780 -31.41 -4.54 -28.01
CA PHE A 780 -32.65 -3.87 -27.60
C PHE A 780 -33.49 -3.50 -28.83
N SER A 781 -34.76 -3.14 -28.60
CA SER A 781 -35.67 -2.69 -29.65
C SER A 781 -35.93 -1.19 -29.61
N ILE A 782 -36.19 -0.61 -30.79
CA ILE A 782 -36.68 0.76 -30.95
C ILE A 782 -38.07 0.71 -31.59
N THR A 783 -39.04 1.40 -31.00
CA THR A 783 -40.43 1.50 -31.46
C THR A 783 -40.83 2.96 -31.69
N LYS A 784 -41.97 3.24 -32.35
CA LYS A 784 -42.57 4.57 -32.45
C LYS A 784 -43.57 4.83 -31.32
N ASP A 785 -43.76 6.10 -30.98
CA ASP A 785 -44.75 6.53 -29.99
C ASP A 785 -46.18 6.47 -30.58
N LYS A 786 -46.89 5.37 -30.33
CA LYS A 786 -48.27 5.14 -30.80
C LYS A 786 -49.35 5.82 -29.94
N THR A 787 -48.96 6.70 -29.00
CA THR A 787 -49.90 7.52 -28.21
C THR A 787 -50.21 8.87 -28.86
N THR A 788 -49.42 9.28 -29.86
CA THR A 788 -49.69 10.48 -30.67
C THR A 788 -50.54 10.13 -31.90
N PRO A 789 -51.27 11.09 -32.52
CA PRO A 789 -51.95 10.86 -33.78
C PRO A 789 -51.02 10.30 -34.86
N ALA A 790 -51.47 9.30 -35.62
CA ALA A 790 -50.71 8.71 -36.74
C ALA A 790 -50.31 9.74 -37.81
N VAL A 791 -51.11 10.80 -37.95
CA VAL A 791 -50.90 11.94 -38.83
C VAL A 791 -51.14 13.24 -38.07
N THR A 792 -50.53 14.36 -38.48
CA THR A 792 -50.78 15.71 -37.95
C THR A 792 -51.09 16.67 -39.09
N VAL A 793 -52.22 17.37 -39.05
CA VAL A 793 -52.64 18.35 -40.05
C VAL A 793 -51.74 19.58 -39.95
N THR A 794 -51.25 20.07 -41.09
CA THR A 794 -50.37 21.25 -41.14
C THR A 794 -50.95 22.40 -41.95
N SER A 795 -51.95 22.16 -42.80
CA SER A 795 -52.72 23.19 -43.49
C SER A 795 -54.05 22.59 -43.98
N PRO A 796 -55.19 23.28 -43.83
CA PRO A 796 -55.35 24.50 -43.06
C PRO A 796 -55.22 24.18 -41.57
N ASN A 797 -54.65 25.09 -40.79
CA ASN A 797 -54.45 24.90 -39.35
C ASN A 797 -55.03 26.05 -38.51
N GLY A 798 -55.63 27.07 -39.14
CA GLY A 798 -56.33 28.16 -38.47
C GLY A 798 -56.15 29.51 -39.16
N GLY A 799 -57.25 30.22 -39.43
CA GLY A 799 -57.28 31.60 -39.94
C GLY A 799 -57.10 31.73 -41.46
N GLU A 800 -56.90 30.63 -42.20
CA GLU A 800 -56.84 30.68 -43.65
C GLU A 800 -58.20 31.04 -44.25
N VAL A 801 -58.20 31.82 -45.33
CA VAL A 801 -59.42 32.17 -46.08
C VAL A 801 -59.35 31.54 -47.46
N TRP A 802 -60.28 30.64 -47.75
CA TRP A 802 -60.35 29.88 -48.99
C TRP A 802 -61.54 30.34 -49.82
N ILE A 803 -61.36 30.43 -51.13
CA ILE A 803 -62.38 30.97 -52.04
C ILE A 803 -63.09 29.79 -52.71
N LYS A 804 -64.42 29.85 -52.80
CA LYS A 804 -65.21 28.87 -53.57
C LYS A 804 -64.68 28.74 -55.01
N GLY A 805 -64.65 27.52 -55.52
CA GLY A 805 -64.15 27.20 -56.86
C GLY A 805 -62.62 27.07 -56.97
N ASN A 806 -61.84 27.58 -56.01
CA ASN A 806 -60.37 27.53 -56.03
C ASN A 806 -59.81 26.22 -55.44
N ILE A 807 -58.60 25.87 -55.88
CA ILE A 807 -57.85 24.70 -55.39
C ILE A 807 -56.89 25.14 -54.28
N HIS A 808 -57.02 24.54 -53.10
CA HIS A 808 -56.14 24.76 -51.95
C HIS A 808 -55.48 23.43 -51.50
N PRO A 809 -54.22 23.45 -51.06
CA PRO A 809 -53.56 22.27 -50.53
C PRO A 809 -53.97 22.01 -49.06
N ILE A 810 -54.40 20.78 -48.81
CA ILE A 810 -54.50 20.20 -47.47
C ILE A 810 -53.24 19.37 -47.25
N THR A 811 -52.48 19.64 -46.18
CA THR A 811 -51.18 18.97 -45.91
C THR A 811 -51.15 18.36 -44.51
N TRP A 812 -50.40 17.27 -44.35
CA TRP A 812 -50.17 16.63 -43.05
C TRP A 812 -48.79 15.97 -42.96
N ILE A 813 -48.33 15.70 -41.73
CA ILE A 813 -47.12 14.94 -41.42
C ILE A 813 -47.51 13.55 -40.90
N ARG A 814 -46.81 12.49 -41.30
CA ARG A 814 -47.01 11.14 -40.76
C ARG A 814 -46.08 10.86 -39.58
N ASN A 815 -46.64 10.70 -38.39
CA ASN A 815 -45.89 10.49 -37.14
C ASN A 815 -45.53 9.02 -36.92
N TRP A 816 -46.40 8.09 -37.30
CA TRP A 816 -46.15 6.65 -37.31
C TRP A 816 -47.07 5.96 -38.34
N MET A 817 -46.74 4.73 -38.73
CA MET A 817 -47.50 3.98 -39.74
C MET A 817 -48.42 2.94 -39.07
N PRO A 818 -49.75 3.10 -39.14
CA PRO A 818 -50.68 2.10 -38.63
C PRO A 818 -50.63 0.80 -39.45
N THR A 819 -50.97 -0.32 -38.80
CA THR A 819 -51.01 -1.62 -39.47
C THR A 819 -52.06 -1.60 -40.57
N GLY A 820 -51.68 -1.99 -41.79
CA GLY A 820 -52.56 -1.99 -42.96
C GLY A 820 -52.82 -0.61 -43.60
N ALA A 821 -52.17 0.46 -43.14
CA ALA A 821 -52.39 1.82 -43.62
C ALA A 821 -51.90 2.11 -45.05
N GLY A 822 -50.77 1.50 -45.42
CA GLY A 822 -50.14 1.73 -46.73
C GLY A 822 -49.79 3.19 -47.06
N GLY A 823 -49.64 4.07 -46.06
CA GLY A 823 -49.40 5.50 -46.25
C GLY A 823 -50.58 6.29 -46.82
N LYS A 824 -51.81 5.78 -46.65
CA LYS A 824 -53.05 6.41 -47.12
C LYS A 824 -53.85 7.05 -45.99
N VAL A 825 -54.61 8.09 -46.30
CA VAL A 825 -55.52 8.80 -45.39
C VAL A 825 -56.89 9.03 -46.00
N ASN A 826 -57.88 9.29 -45.15
CA ASN A 826 -59.15 9.91 -45.51
C ASN A 826 -59.17 11.34 -44.96
N VAL A 827 -59.68 12.27 -45.75
CA VAL A 827 -59.76 13.70 -45.38
C VAL A 827 -61.22 14.10 -45.29
N TYR A 828 -61.58 14.73 -44.17
CA TYR A 828 -62.93 15.17 -43.86
C TYR A 828 -62.97 16.67 -43.63
N LEU A 829 -64.14 17.27 -43.90
CA LEU A 829 -64.47 18.66 -43.68
C LEU A 829 -65.67 18.77 -42.73
N ARG A 830 -65.58 19.62 -41.72
CA ARG A 830 -66.70 19.99 -40.82
C ARG A 830 -66.78 21.52 -40.74
N GLY A 831 -67.99 22.08 -40.58
CA GLY A 831 -68.24 23.52 -40.57
C GLY A 831 -69.27 23.96 -41.62
N GLY A 832 -69.61 25.25 -41.66
CA GLY A 832 -70.65 25.79 -42.53
C GLY A 832 -72.05 25.34 -42.15
N GLY A 833 -72.36 25.30 -40.85
CA GLY A 833 -73.65 24.84 -40.32
C GLY A 833 -73.81 23.31 -40.22
N ARG A 834 -72.81 22.54 -40.62
CA ARG A 834 -72.80 21.06 -40.52
C ARG A 834 -72.35 20.61 -39.13
N GLN A 835 -73.07 19.65 -38.56
CA GLN A 835 -72.72 19.04 -37.27
C GLN A 835 -71.78 17.83 -37.45
N ASP A 836 -71.86 17.13 -38.58
CA ASP A 836 -71.07 15.93 -38.89
C ASP A 836 -69.92 16.21 -39.87
N ASN A 837 -68.91 15.33 -39.83
CA ASN A 837 -67.77 15.34 -40.75
C ASN A 837 -68.18 14.83 -42.15
N GLU A 838 -68.00 15.65 -43.20
CA GLU A 838 -68.18 15.27 -44.60
C GLU A 838 -66.86 14.69 -45.15
N LEU A 839 -66.89 13.50 -45.76
CA LEU A 839 -65.74 12.93 -46.44
C LEU A 839 -65.47 13.66 -47.75
N ILE A 840 -64.34 14.36 -47.86
CA ILE A 840 -63.97 15.11 -49.07
C ILE A 840 -62.93 14.38 -49.94
N ALA A 841 -62.17 13.45 -49.38
CA ALA A 841 -61.32 12.53 -50.15
C ALA A 841 -61.01 11.24 -49.39
N GLN A 842 -60.97 10.11 -50.09
CA GLN A 842 -60.67 8.79 -49.53
C GLN A 842 -59.39 8.21 -50.13
N GLY A 843 -58.55 7.59 -49.30
CA GLY A 843 -57.37 6.85 -49.75
C GLY A 843 -56.24 7.70 -50.34
N VAL A 844 -56.11 8.94 -49.88
CA VAL A 844 -55.09 9.88 -50.34
C VAL A 844 -53.71 9.45 -49.83
N SER A 845 -52.73 9.33 -50.72
CA SER A 845 -51.35 9.08 -50.33
C SER A 845 -50.73 10.31 -49.68
N ASP A 846 -49.85 10.10 -48.69
CA ASP A 846 -49.09 11.19 -48.06
C ASP A 846 -48.31 12.04 -49.08
N PRO A 847 -48.00 13.32 -48.77
CA PRO A 847 -48.36 14.07 -47.55
C PRO A 847 -49.46 15.12 -47.76
N GLN A 848 -50.14 15.13 -48.92
CA GLN A 848 -51.04 16.23 -49.28
C GLN A 848 -52.21 15.81 -50.18
N LEU A 849 -53.29 16.58 -50.10
CA LEU A 849 -54.43 16.57 -51.00
C LEU A 849 -54.59 17.96 -51.63
N ARG A 850 -54.71 18.04 -52.95
CA ARG A 850 -55.14 19.27 -53.64
C ARG A 850 -56.66 19.27 -53.72
N TRP A 851 -57.32 20.09 -52.90
CA TRP A 851 -58.78 20.09 -52.79
C TRP A 851 -59.37 21.33 -53.47
N GLN A 852 -60.29 21.13 -54.41
CA GLN A 852 -61.09 22.21 -54.98
C GLN A 852 -62.29 22.47 -54.08
N VAL A 853 -62.40 23.67 -53.54
CA VAL A 853 -63.54 24.06 -52.70
C VAL A 853 -64.81 24.08 -53.58
N PRO A 854 -65.85 23.27 -53.28
CA PRO A 854 -67.04 23.22 -54.12
C PRO A 854 -67.75 24.58 -54.22
N GLU A 855 -68.26 24.93 -55.40
CA GLU A 855 -69.09 26.15 -55.58
C GLU A 855 -70.36 26.13 -54.70
N SER A 856 -70.82 24.93 -54.32
CA SER A 856 -71.95 24.72 -53.42
C SER A 856 -71.61 24.84 -51.94
N ALA A 857 -70.34 25.00 -51.55
CA ALA A 857 -69.95 25.14 -50.15
C ALA A 857 -70.61 26.38 -49.54
N GLN A 858 -71.04 26.31 -48.27
CA GLN A 858 -71.59 27.46 -47.56
C GLN A 858 -70.46 28.47 -47.27
N ALA A 859 -70.76 29.77 -47.32
CA ALA A 859 -69.79 30.77 -46.85
C ALA A 859 -69.86 30.84 -45.32
N ALA A 860 -68.78 30.49 -44.63
CA ALA A 860 -68.70 30.44 -43.17
C ALA A 860 -67.23 30.41 -42.71
N ASN A 861 -67.00 30.73 -41.44
CA ASN A 861 -65.68 30.89 -40.81
C ASN A 861 -65.36 29.83 -39.75
N ASP A 862 -66.11 28.73 -39.71
CA ASP A 862 -66.06 27.68 -38.70
C ASP A 862 -65.60 26.32 -39.29
N TYR A 863 -64.87 26.33 -40.42
CA TYR A 863 -64.43 25.09 -41.07
C TYR A 863 -63.19 24.48 -40.41
N VAL A 864 -63.15 23.15 -40.33
CA VAL A 864 -62.03 22.33 -39.82
C VAL A 864 -61.78 21.17 -40.77
N ILE A 865 -60.50 20.90 -41.06
CA ILE A 865 -60.10 19.67 -41.75
C ILE A 865 -59.70 18.61 -40.72
N THR A 866 -60.22 17.39 -40.88
CA THR A 866 -59.77 16.22 -40.13
C THR A 866 -59.14 15.22 -41.08
N VAL A 867 -57.89 14.83 -40.83
CA VAL A 867 -57.19 13.78 -41.59
C VAL A 867 -57.10 12.53 -40.73
N ILE A 868 -57.54 11.39 -41.28
CA ILE A 868 -57.55 10.09 -40.60
C ILE A 868 -56.71 9.11 -41.40
N SER A 869 -55.65 8.55 -40.80
CA SER A 869 -54.90 7.46 -41.44
C SER A 869 -55.79 6.24 -41.66
N GLN A 870 -55.69 5.63 -42.84
CA GLN A 870 -56.24 4.28 -43.05
C GLN A 870 -55.44 3.28 -42.20
N GLY A 871 -56.04 2.16 -41.79
CA GLY A 871 -55.39 1.13 -40.96
C GLY A 871 -55.97 1.02 -39.54
N THR A 872 -55.35 0.20 -38.70
CA THR A 872 -55.77 -0.05 -37.31
C THR A 872 -54.75 0.49 -36.30
N GLY A 873 -55.25 1.12 -35.23
CA GLY A 873 -54.42 1.72 -34.19
C GLY A 873 -55.22 2.58 -33.21
N SER A 874 -54.59 3.03 -32.12
CA SER A 874 -55.22 3.73 -31.00
C SER A 874 -55.57 5.19 -31.30
N VAL A 875 -54.74 5.91 -32.05
CA VAL A 875 -54.95 7.34 -32.38
C VAL A 875 -54.57 7.58 -33.84
N LEU A 876 -55.55 7.54 -34.75
CA LEU A 876 -55.30 7.54 -36.21
C LEU A 876 -55.50 8.90 -36.88
N SER A 877 -56.12 9.84 -36.18
CA SER A 877 -56.63 11.08 -36.76
C SER A 877 -56.08 12.32 -36.07
N ASP A 878 -56.01 13.39 -36.83
CA ASP A 878 -55.76 14.73 -36.34
C ASP A 878 -56.63 15.75 -37.09
N SER A 879 -56.87 16.92 -36.49
CA SER A 879 -57.67 17.99 -37.09
C SER A 879 -56.93 19.32 -37.05
N SER A 880 -57.33 20.28 -37.90
CA SER A 880 -56.85 21.66 -37.83
C SER A 880 -56.95 22.23 -36.41
N ASP A 881 -55.91 22.95 -35.98
CA ASP A 881 -55.82 23.53 -34.63
C ASP A 881 -56.86 24.65 -34.39
N SER A 882 -57.28 25.36 -35.45
CA SER A 882 -58.35 26.36 -35.42
C SER A 882 -59.19 26.37 -36.70
N TYR A 883 -60.23 27.20 -36.71
CA TYR A 883 -61.13 27.34 -37.85
C TYR A 883 -60.49 28.08 -39.03
N PHE A 884 -60.82 27.66 -40.25
CA PHE A 884 -60.56 28.40 -41.48
C PHE A 884 -61.89 28.86 -42.12
N GLU A 885 -61.83 29.86 -42.98
CA GLU A 885 -62.98 30.50 -43.61
C GLU A 885 -63.12 30.12 -45.09
N ILE A 886 -64.37 29.91 -45.55
CA ILE A 886 -64.70 29.78 -46.98
C ILE A 886 -65.57 30.96 -47.41
N ILE A 887 -65.18 31.67 -48.47
CA ILE A 887 -65.87 32.88 -48.97
C ILE A 887 -66.37 32.74 -50.43
N PRO A 888 -67.42 33.48 -50.86
CA PRO A 888 -67.98 33.39 -52.22
C PRO A 888 -67.03 33.80 -53.35
N SER A 889 -67.21 33.18 -54.52
CA SER A 889 -66.44 33.39 -55.76
C SER A 889 -66.66 34.80 -56.38
N SER A 890 -67.74 35.51 -56.02
CA SER A 890 -68.03 36.87 -56.50
C SER A 890 -67.34 38.00 -55.73
N SER A 891 -66.49 37.67 -54.75
CA SER A 891 -65.68 38.65 -54.01
C SER A 891 -64.32 38.96 -54.69
N ALA A 892 -64.19 38.63 -55.97
CA ALA A 892 -63.08 39.01 -56.84
C ALA A 892 -63.71 39.62 -58.11
N VAL A 893 -63.51 40.87 -58.58
CA VAL A 893 -62.38 41.82 -58.50
C VAL A 893 -62.86 43.23 -58.97
N SER A 894 -62.39 44.32 -58.35
CA SER A 894 -61.93 45.62 -58.92
C SER A 894 -62.18 46.76 -57.92
N ALA A 895 -61.25 47.65 -57.55
CA ALA A 895 -60.05 48.17 -58.19
C ALA A 895 -58.87 48.22 -57.18
N LEU A 896 -57.65 47.86 -57.54
CA LEU A 896 -56.65 48.61 -58.34
C LEU A 896 -56.03 49.83 -57.61
N SER A 897 -54.70 49.83 -57.64
CA SER A 897 -53.75 50.88 -57.25
C SER A 897 -53.52 51.14 -55.76
N LEU A 898 -52.26 50.98 -55.37
CA LEU A 898 -51.67 51.42 -54.11
C LEU A 898 -51.95 52.92 -53.88
N PRO A 899 -52.42 53.32 -52.69
CA PRO A 899 -51.94 54.51 -52.04
C PRO A 899 -50.91 54.10 -51.00
N MET A 900 -49.74 54.75 -51.08
CA MET A 900 -48.96 55.05 -49.90
C MET A 900 -49.88 55.75 -48.87
N ASP A 901 -49.76 55.30 -47.63
CA ASP A 901 -50.13 55.94 -46.37
C ASP A 901 -51.62 56.04 -45.93
N SER A 902 -52.04 55.35 -44.85
CA SER A 902 -52.49 55.93 -43.54
C SER A 902 -52.95 54.90 -42.44
N ALA A 903 -52.12 54.84 -41.39
CA ALA A 903 -52.16 54.38 -39.98
C ALA A 903 -52.89 53.11 -39.49
N ILE A 904 -52.12 52.18 -38.88
CA ILE A 904 -52.51 51.60 -37.57
C ILE A 904 -52.48 52.74 -36.54
N LYS A 905 -53.65 53.07 -35.99
CA LYS A 905 -53.75 53.96 -34.83
C LYS A 905 -53.36 53.20 -33.57
N ILE A 906 -52.15 53.43 -33.08
CA ILE A 906 -51.86 53.43 -31.65
C ILE A 906 -52.24 54.83 -31.15
N ASP A 907 -53.04 54.94 -30.09
CA ASP A 907 -53.18 56.21 -29.39
C ASP A 907 -51.84 56.56 -28.71
N SER A 908 -50.97 57.26 -29.44
CA SER A 908 -49.93 58.16 -28.90
C SER A 908 -49.49 59.15 -30.01
N PRO A 909 -48.97 60.35 -29.67
CA PRO A 909 -49.26 61.60 -30.40
C PRO A 909 -48.66 61.82 -31.80
N ASN A 910 -47.82 60.93 -32.33
CA ASN A 910 -47.01 61.24 -33.51
C ASN A 910 -47.14 60.15 -34.58
N GLY A 911 -48.06 60.37 -35.53
CA GLY A 911 -48.30 59.47 -36.66
C GLY A 911 -47.25 59.58 -37.77
N LEU A 912 -46.89 58.43 -38.36
CA LEU A 912 -46.22 58.28 -39.67
C LEU A 912 -46.33 56.82 -40.11
N GLU A 913 -46.41 56.58 -41.42
CA GLU A 913 -46.86 55.35 -42.08
C GLU A 913 -46.06 55.22 -43.40
N VAL A 914 -45.53 54.02 -43.75
CA VAL A 914 -44.93 53.66 -45.08
C VAL A 914 -44.94 52.12 -45.34
N LEU A 915 -45.11 51.72 -46.61
CA LEU A 915 -45.18 50.37 -47.22
C LEU A 915 -43.85 49.78 -47.77
N ASN A 916 -43.75 48.44 -47.78
CA ASN A 916 -42.80 47.55 -48.49
C ASN A 916 -41.29 47.88 -48.41
N GLY A 917 -40.59 47.16 -47.54
CA GLY A 917 -39.12 47.09 -47.50
C GLY A 917 -38.64 46.40 -46.23
N GLU A 918 -37.55 45.63 -46.33
CA GLU A 918 -36.95 44.90 -45.22
C GLU A 918 -36.70 45.80 -43.99
N ALA A 919 -37.30 45.47 -42.85
CA ALA A 919 -36.94 46.06 -41.58
C ALA A 919 -35.65 45.40 -41.06
N LYS A 920 -34.57 46.18 -40.89
CA LYS A 920 -33.38 45.75 -40.16
C LYS A 920 -33.47 46.27 -38.72
N ILE A 921 -33.42 45.35 -37.76
CA ILE A 921 -33.27 45.70 -36.35
C ILE A 921 -31.77 45.94 -36.10
N GLY A 922 -31.39 47.20 -35.89
CA GLY A 922 -30.05 47.57 -35.41
C GLY A 922 -30.09 47.86 -33.91
N TYR A 923 -29.08 47.42 -33.19
CA TYR A 923 -28.79 47.87 -31.83
C TYR A 923 -27.40 48.51 -31.85
N SER A 924 -27.20 49.58 -31.08
CA SER A 924 -25.86 50.14 -30.86
C SER A 924 -25.59 50.16 -29.36
N ILE A 925 -24.45 49.60 -28.97
CA ILE A 925 -23.87 49.83 -27.65
C ILE A 925 -22.96 51.05 -27.82
N SER A 926 -23.34 52.21 -27.27
CA SER A 926 -22.47 53.39 -27.33
C SER A 926 -21.41 53.30 -26.23
N GLY A 927 -20.17 52.98 -26.62
CA GLY A 927 -18.98 53.02 -25.75
C GLY A 927 -17.84 52.12 -26.22
N TYR A 928 -17.06 52.61 -27.20
CA TYR A 928 -15.87 52.02 -27.86
C TYR A 928 -16.08 50.78 -28.77
N GLU A 929 -15.64 50.94 -30.03
CA GLU A 929 -15.83 50.06 -31.22
C GLU A 929 -15.02 48.73 -31.20
N PRO A 930 -15.15 47.83 -32.20
CA PRO A 930 -16.37 47.16 -32.66
C PRO A 930 -16.20 45.62 -32.79
N ALA A 931 -17.35 44.98 -33.07
CA ALA A 931 -17.53 43.68 -33.71
C ALA A 931 -17.62 42.41 -32.82
N THR A 932 -18.81 42.18 -32.27
CA THR A 932 -19.39 40.83 -32.23
C THR A 932 -20.90 40.92 -32.44
N GLU A 933 -21.38 40.18 -33.44
CA GLU A 933 -22.79 40.07 -33.83
C GLU A 933 -23.59 39.37 -32.71
N LEU A 934 -24.45 40.11 -32.01
CA LEU A 934 -25.44 39.58 -31.07
C LEU A 934 -26.70 39.16 -31.86
N LYS A 935 -26.94 37.86 -31.97
CA LYS A 935 -28.19 37.32 -32.53
C LYS A 935 -29.23 37.18 -31.43
N MET A 936 -30.14 38.15 -31.32
CA MET A 936 -31.27 38.09 -30.40
C MET A 936 -32.39 37.20 -30.96
N VAL A 937 -33.01 36.40 -30.08
CA VAL A 937 -34.23 35.64 -30.40
C VAL A 937 -35.42 36.58 -30.28
N VAL A 938 -36.04 36.95 -31.40
CA VAL A 938 -37.33 37.65 -31.39
C VAL A 938 -38.43 36.60 -31.39
N LEU A 939 -39.26 36.62 -30.34
CA LEU A 939 -40.52 35.89 -30.30
C LEU A 939 -41.61 36.83 -30.78
N LEU A 940 -42.15 36.54 -31.96
CA LEU A 940 -43.37 37.20 -32.42
C LEU A 940 -44.56 36.51 -31.78
N THR A 941 -45.32 37.27 -31.00
CA THR A 941 -46.59 36.81 -30.42
C THR A 941 -47.72 37.69 -30.88
N GLN A 942 -48.80 37.08 -31.30
CA GLN A 942 -50.11 37.72 -31.36
C GLN A 942 -51.02 36.92 -30.41
N ASN A 943 -51.59 37.58 -29.41
CA ASN A 943 -52.48 36.98 -28.41
C ASN A 943 -51.89 35.81 -27.60
N GLY A 944 -50.60 35.89 -27.23
CA GLY A 944 -50.00 34.97 -26.26
C GLY A 944 -49.53 33.61 -26.80
N GLN A 945 -49.57 33.37 -28.11
CA GLN A 945 -48.90 32.21 -28.74
C GLN A 945 -47.66 32.64 -29.54
N VAL A 946 -46.61 31.81 -29.45
CA VAL A 946 -45.30 32.00 -30.10
C VAL A 946 -45.36 31.51 -31.55
N LEU A 947 -45.11 32.39 -32.52
CA LEU A 947 -45.22 32.06 -33.95
C LEU A 947 -43.91 31.58 -34.62
N GLY A 948 -42.80 31.49 -33.90
CA GLY A 948 -41.55 30.90 -34.41
C GLY A 948 -40.28 31.43 -33.77
N ARG A 949 -39.15 30.75 -34.03
CA ARG A 949 -37.80 31.05 -33.52
C ARG A 949 -36.85 31.21 -34.71
N ILE A 950 -36.04 32.27 -34.74
CA ILE A 950 -34.94 32.40 -35.71
C ILE A 950 -33.60 32.20 -34.98
N ALA A 951 -32.76 31.32 -35.54
CA ALA A 951 -31.35 31.02 -35.23
C ALA A 951 -30.99 29.94 -34.16
N LYS A 952 -29.77 29.39 -34.33
CA LYS A 952 -29.36 28.00 -34.06
C LYS A 952 -28.19 27.82 -33.05
N ASP A 953 -27.65 28.86 -32.40
CA ASP A 953 -26.45 28.72 -31.54
C ASP A 953 -26.53 29.51 -30.21
N PRO A 954 -25.79 29.13 -29.14
CA PRO A 954 -25.79 29.80 -27.84
C PRO A 954 -25.11 31.18 -27.87
N ILE A 955 -25.69 32.15 -27.16
CA ILE A 955 -25.19 33.53 -27.04
C ILE A 955 -24.21 33.62 -25.86
N SER A 956 -23.01 34.15 -26.10
CA SER A 956 -22.11 34.63 -25.03
C SER A 956 -22.23 36.15 -24.97
N VAL A 957 -22.62 36.71 -23.81
CA VAL A 957 -22.58 38.17 -23.59
C VAL A 957 -21.38 38.48 -22.70
N ILE A 958 -20.43 39.25 -23.23
CA ILE A 958 -19.33 39.82 -22.45
C ILE A 958 -19.74 41.25 -22.11
N ALA A 959 -19.86 41.56 -20.83
CA ALA A 959 -20.08 42.92 -20.36
C ALA A 959 -18.94 43.31 -19.41
N GLY A 960 -17.96 44.04 -19.95
CA GLY A 960 -16.74 44.39 -19.22
C GLY A 960 -15.93 43.17 -18.78
N SER A 961 -15.30 43.25 -17.61
CA SER A 961 -14.34 42.27 -17.08
C SER A 961 -14.97 41.07 -16.36
N LYS A 962 -16.23 40.70 -16.69
CA LYS A 962 -16.93 39.56 -16.08
C LYS A 962 -17.78 38.79 -17.10
N SER A 963 -17.87 37.47 -16.94
CA SER A 963 -18.69 36.57 -17.77
C SER A 963 -19.71 35.82 -16.92
N LEU A 964 -20.95 35.72 -17.41
CA LEU A 964 -22.03 34.94 -16.80
C LEU A 964 -22.15 33.59 -17.51
N ASP A 965 -22.12 32.49 -16.74
CA ASP A 965 -22.47 31.16 -17.25
C ASP A 965 -23.96 30.88 -17.03
N TRP A 966 -24.70 30.81 -18.13
CA TRP A 966 -26.16 30.64 -18.13
C TRP A 966 -26.62 29.23 -17.73
N GLN A 967 -25.74 28.21 -17.73
CA GLN A 967 -26.11 26.87 -17.26
C GLN A 967 -25.98 26.70 -15.74
N SER A 968 -25.10 27.46 -15.09
CA SER A 968 -24.80 27.33 -13.66
C SER A 968 -25.27 28.51 -12.80
N GLY A 969 -25.62 29.65 -13.40
CA GLY A 969 -26.09 30.86 -12.68
C GLY A 969 -24.98 31.64 -11.96
N LYS A 970 -23.70 31.32 -12.24
CA LYS A 970 -22.52 31.88 -11.55
C LYS A 970 -21.80 32.93 -12.40
N TYR A 971 -21.22 33.93 -11.72
CA TYR A 971 -20.46 35.02 -12.35
C TYR A 971 -18.96 34.81 -12.15
N TYR A 972 -18.18 35.08 -13.20
CA TYR A 972 -16.72 34.95 -13.19
C TYR A 972 -16.05 36.27 -13.58
N ALA A 973 -14.93 36.61 -12.94
CA ALA A 973 -14.03 37.68 -13.40
C ALA A 973 -13.12 37.19 -14.54
N VAL A 974 -12.41 38.10 -15.24
CA VAL A 974 -11.50 37.75 -16.37
C VAL A 974 -10.40 36.76 -15.97
N ASP A 975 -10.07 36.69 -14.67
CA ASP A 975 -9.09 35.73 -14.13
C ASP A 975 -9.68 34.35 -13.79
N GLY A 976 -10.97 34.13 -14.03
CA GLY A 976 -11.66 32.86 -13.82
C GLY A 976 -12.14 32.61 -12.39
N THR A 977 -12.05 33.59 -11.49
CA THR A 977 -12.55 33.45 -10.11
C THR A 977 -14.06 33.71 -10.01
N GLU A 978 -14.76 32.89 -9.22
CA GLU A 978 -16.20 33.01 -8.97
C GLU A 978 -16.49 34.23 -8.07
N SER A 979 -17.30 35.18 -8.56
CA SER A 979 -17.60 36.45 -7.89
C SER A 979 -19.07 36.51 -7.47
N LYS A 980 -19.39 36.91 -6.24
CA LYS A 980 -20.78 37.20 -5.82
C LYS A 980 -21.29 38.44 -6.55
N ALA A 981 -22.32 38.31 -7.39
CA ALA A 981 -22.95 39.46 -8.02
C ALA A 981 -23.77 40.26 -6.99
N SER A 982 -23.47 41.56 -6.87
CA SER A 982 -24.44 42.54 -6.39
C SER A 982 -24.58 43.61 -7.47
N GLY A 983 -25.81 43.78 -7.96
CA GLY A 983 -26.28 44.88 -8.78
C GLY A 983 -25.44 45.27 -10.00
N ILE A 984 -25.58 44.54 -11.11
CA ILE A 984 -25.24 45.09 -12.44
C ILE A 984 -26.55 45.37 -13.16
N GLY A 985 -26.90 46.64 -13.29
CA GLY A 985 -27.98 47.09 -14.18
C GLY A 985 -27.39 47.42 -15.55
N PHE A 986 -27.95 46.84 -16.62
CA PHE A 986 -27.64 47.23 -17.99
C PHE A 986 -28.72 48.19 -18.48
N LYS A 987 -28.33 49.28 -19.14
CA LYS A 987 -29.28 50.12 -19.90
C LYS A 987 -29.37 49.57 -21.30
N LEU A 988 -30.56 49.12 -21.69
CA LEU A 988 -30.84 48.67 -23.04
C LEU A 988 -31.55 49.81 -23.75
N ARG A 989 -30.88 50.45 -24.71
CA ARG A 989 -31.49 51.52 -25.51
C ARG A 989 -32.03 50.91 -26.79
N LEU A 990 -33.35 50.94 -26.95
CA LEU A 990 -33.99 50.47 -28.18
C LEU A 990 -34.04 51.63 -29.16
N MET A 991 -33.27 51.51 -30.24
CA MET A 991 -33.23 52.50 -31.30
C MET A 991 -33.77 51.89 -32.58
N ILE A 992 -34.84 52.47 -33.10
CA ILE A 992 -35.50 52.02 -34.32
C ILE A 992 -35.04 52.93 -35.45
N TYR A 993 -34.44 52.35 -36.48
CA TYR A 993 -33.93 53.07 -37.65
C TYR A 993 -34.71 52.66 -38.90
N TYR A 994 -34.86 53.59 -39.83
CA TYR A 994 -35.36 53.34 -41.17
C TYR A 994 -34.35 53.90 -42.18
N GLY A 995 -33.62 53.02 -42.85
CA GLY A 995 -32.37 53.40 -43.53
C GLY A 995 -31.32 53.88 -42.53
N ASP A 996 -30.68 55.02 -42.79
CA ASP A 996 -29.66 55.63 -41.91
C ASP A 996 -30.25 56.62 -40.87
N LEU A 997 -31.58 56.77 -40.81
CA LEU A 997 -32.24 57.77 -39.96
C LEU A 997 -32.90 57.11 -38.74
N LEU A 998 -32.61 57.64 -37.53
CA LEU A 998 -33.22 57.21 -36.26
C LEU A 998 -34.67 57.73 -36.17
N VAL A 999 -35.63 56.81 -36.07
CA VAL A 999 -37.08 57.12 -36.07
C VAL A 999 -37.80 56.81 -34.76
N GLY A 1000 -37.15 56.16 -33.79
CA GLY A 1000 -37.68 56.01 -32.44
C GLY A 1000 -36.60 55.64 -31.42
N ASN A 1001 -36.66 56.22 -30.22
CA ASN A 1001 -35.76 55.95 -29.10
C ASN A 1001 -36.60 55.68 -27.84
N ASP A 1002 -36.45 54.50 -27.25
CA ASP A 1002 -36.96 54.21 -25.91
C ASP A 1002 -35.78 54.07 -24.94
N ASP A 1003 -35.72 54.99 -23.98
CA ASP A 1003 -34.67 55.15 -22.96
C ASP A 1003 -35.12 54.59 -21.60
N SER A 1004 -35.99 53.58 -21.60
CA SER A 1004 -36.52 52.98 -20.37
C SER A 1004 -35.49 52.08 -19.65
N ASP A 1005 -35.28 52.37 -18.37
CA ASP A 1005 -34.36 51.64 -17.48
C ASP A 1005 -34.99 50.33 -16.99
N TYR A 1006 -34.64 49.21 -17.60
CA TYR A 1006 -35.08 47.89 -17.12
C TYR A 1006 -34.10 47.32 -16.08
N VAL A 1007 -34.52 47.30 -14.81
CA VAL A 1007 -33.80 46.62 -13.72
C VAL A 1007 -34.35 45.21 -13.56
N PHE A 1008 -33.64 44.20 -14.05
CA PHE A 1008 -33.96 42.80 -13.75
C PHE A 1008 -33.24 42.36 -12.47
N SER A 1009 -34.01 41.94 -11.47
CA SER A 1009 -33.50 41.20 -10.30
C SER A 1009 -33.81 39.72 -10.50
N ILE A 1010 -32.82 38.84 -10.43
CA ILE A 1010 -33.01 37.38 -10.53
C ILE A 1010 -32.62 36.78 -9.17
N PHE A 1011 -33.53 36.05 -8.53
CA PHE A 1011 -33.30 35.22 -7.35
C PHE A 1011 -32.79 33.84 -7.75
#